data_AF-A0A2Y9J3Q2-F1
#
_entry.id   AF-A0A2Y9J3Q2-F1
#
_cell.length_a   1.000
_cell.length_b   1.000
_cell.length_c   1.000
_cell.angle_alpha   90.00
_cell.angle_beta   90.00
_cell.angle_gamma   90.00
#
_symmetry.space_group_name_H-M   'P 1'
#
loop_
_entity.id
_entity.type
_entity.pdbx_description
1 polymer ?
#
loop_
_entity_poly.entity_id
_entity_poly.type
_entity_poly.pdbx_seq_one_letter_code
_entity_poly.pdbx_strand_id
1 'polypeptide(L)'
;MWSLPAALSLLLLLLLLQAPPCRLQSPSPAKLRLVGPGSRPEEGRLEVLHQGQWGTVCDDDFALQEATVACRQLGFETALTWAHSAKYGQGEGPIWLDNVRCMGTESSLDQCRSNGWGVSDCSHSEDIGVVCHPQRHRGYLSERVSNALGPQGRQLEEVRLKPILASAKRHSLVTEGAVEVKYEGHWRQVCDQDWTRNNSKVVCGMLGFPSEAPVKSLYYRRVWNLKMKDPKSRLKSLTQKNSFWIHRVNCLGTEPHLANCQVQVAPAQGKLQPACPGGMHAVVSCVAGHKESRAEQELKVRLRSGAQVGEGRVEVLMNHQWGTVCDHGWNLISASIVCRQLGFGSAREALFGAQLGQGLGPIHLSEVRCRGSERTLSDCPSLEGSQNGCKHENDAAVRCNIPDMGFKNQVRLAGGRNPQEGVVEVQVEVNGVRRWGAVCSDHWGLTEAMVACRQLGLGFANHAIKDTWYWQGTPGATNVVMSGVRCSGTELALQQCQRHGPVLCSHGSGRSSAGVSCTDSAPDLVMNAQLVQETAYLEDRPLSQLYCAHEENCLSRSADHMDWPYGYRRLLRFSSQIYNLGRADFRPKTGRHSWIWHQCHRHYHSIEVFTHYDLLTLNGSKVAEGHKASFCLEDTHCPPGLQKRYACANFGEQGVTVGCWDTYRHDIDCQWVDITDVGPGNYIFQVVVNPQFEVAESDFSNNMMRCHCKYDGHRVWLHNCHTGDSYRANSELSLEQERLRNNFI
;
A
#
# COMPACT_ATOMS: atom_id res chain seq x y z
N MET A 1 19.17 -77.01 -54.29
CA MET A 1 18.07 -76.04 -54.20
C MET A 1 18.41 -75.04 -53.10
N TRP A 2 18.51 -73.75 -53.49
CA TRP A 2 18.22 -72.56 -52.69
C TRP A 2 19.11 -72.27 -51.46
N SER A 3 20.09 -71.42 -51.70
CA SER A 3 20.81 -70.55 -50.77
C SER A 3 19.98 -69.29 -50.44
N LEU A 4 20.08 -68.79 -49.20
CA LEU A 4 19.82 -67.40 -48.69
C LEU A 4 19.95 -67.43 -47.13
N PRO A 5 20.18 -66.32 -46.41
CA PRO A 5 21.06 -65.18 -46.73
C PRO A 5 21.91 -64.67 -45.54
N ALA A 6 22.97 -63.94 -45.89
CA ALA A 6 23.80 -63.11 -45.03
C ALA A 6 23.10 -61.80 -44.59
N ALA A 7 22.02 -61.89 -43.81
CA ALA A 7 21.27 -60.71 -43.34
C ALA A 7 21.36 -60.43 -41.83
N LEU A 8 21.93 -61.33 -41.02
CA LEU A 8 21.98 -61.15 -39.56
C LEU A 8 23.26 -60.48 -39.02
N SER A 9 24.32 -60.38 -39.80
CA SER A 9 25.60 -59.81 -39.33
C SER A 9 25.68 -58.27 -39.49
N LEU A 10 24.89 -57.68 -40.40
CA LEU A 10 24.91 -56.22 -40.63
C LEU A 10 24.09 -55.44 -39.58
N LEU A 11 23.04 -56.05 -39.00
CA LEU A 11 22.20 -55.38 -38.00
C LEU A 11 22.91 -55.20 -36.64
N LEU A 12 23.82 -56.11 -36.27
CA LEU A 12 24.52 -56.02 -34.98
C LEU A 12 25.64 -54.96 -34.98
N LEU A 13 26.25 -54.68 -36.14
CA LEU A 13 27.30 -53.65 -36.26
C LEU A 13 26.72 -52.23 -36.32
N LEU A 14 25.47 -52.06 -36.80
CA LEU A 14 24.78 -50.76 -36.86
C LEU A 14 24.22 -50.32 -35.49
N LEU A 15 24.09 -51.23 -34.52
CA LEU A 15 23.61 -50.92 -33.16
C LEU A 15 24.70 -50.42 -32.20
N LEU A 16 26.00 -50.58 -32.54
CA LEU A 16 27.13 -50.14 -31.73
C LEU A 16 27.75 -48.80 -32.17
N LEU A 17 27.19 -48.15 -33.20
CA LEU A 17 27.61 -46.83 -33.71
C LEU A 17 26.63 -45.69 -33.36
N GLN A 18 25.66 -45.92 -32.49
CA GLN A 18 24.82 -44.84 -31.96
C GLN A 18 25.59 -44.10 -30.87
N ALA A 19 26.25 -43.01 -31.26
CA ALA A 19 26.57 -41.93 -30.33
C ALA A 19 25.28 -41.56 -29.55
N PRO A 20 25.36 -41.24 -28.25
CA PRO A 20 24.19 -40.79 -27.52
C PRO A 20 23.59 -39.60 -28.27
N PRO A 21 22.26 -39.49 -28.39
CA PRO A 21 21.66 -38.33 -29.01
C PRO A 21 22.18 -37.10 -28.27
N CYS A 22 22.94 -36.27 -28.99
CA CYS A 22 23.22 -34.93 -28.55
C CYS A 22 21.86 -34.33 -28.22
N ARG A 23 21.61 -34.03 -26.93
CA ARG A 23 20.44 -33.23 -26.58
C ARG A 23 20.59 -31.95 -27.38
N LEU A 24 19.74 -31.75 -28.39
CA LEU A 24 19.42 -30.43 -28.88
C LEU A 24 19.04 -29.63 -27.63
N GLN A 25 19.93 -28.73 -27.20
CA GLN A 25 19.56 -27.68 -26.27
C GLN A 25 18.40 -26.97 -26.95
N SER A 26 17.21 -27.06 -26.35
CA SER A 26 16.22 -26.02 -26.59
C SER A 26 16.94 -24.69 -26.31
N PRO A 27 16.91 -23.72 -27.24
CA PRO A 27 17.52 -22.43 -26.96
C PRO A 27 16.89 -21.89 -25.67
N SER A 28 17.74 -21.57 -24.70
CA SER A 28 17.29 -20.80 -23.55
C SER A 28 16.62 -19.53 -24.08
N PRO A 29 15.46 -19.12 -23.56
CA PRO A 29 14.79 -17.91 -24.03
C PRO A 29 15.76 -16.74 -23.99
N ALA A 30 15.79 -15.94 -25.06
CA ALA A 30 16.63 -14.76 -25.13
C ALA A 30 16.43 -13.89 -23.87
N LYS A 31 17.50 -13.29 -23.33
CA LYS A 31 17.36 -12.41 -22.17
C LYS A 31 17.04 -11.00 -22.64
N LEU A 32 16.11 -10.34 -21.95
CA LEU A 32 15.73 -8.95 -22.21
C LEU A 32 16.16 -8.05 -21.05
N ARG A 33 16.35 -6.76 -21.33
CA ARG A 33 16.47 -5.71 -20.31
C ARG A 33 15.88 -4.40 -20.80
N LEU A 34 15.49 -3.54 -19.86
CA LEU A 34 15.09 -2.16 -20.11
C LEU A 34 16.17 -1.22 -19.58
N VAL A 35 16.69 -0.35 -20.44
CA VAL A 35 17.79 0.58 -20.12
C VAL A 35 17.60 1.96 -20.74
N GLY A 36 18.51 2.89 -20.46
CA GLY A 36 18.53 4.23 -21.02
C GLY A 36 18.19 5.35 -20.02
N PRO A 37 18.42 6.62 -20.37
CA PRO A 37 18.08 7.76 -19.52
C PRO A 37 16.59 7.78 -19.17
N GLY A 38 16.27 7.95 -17.89
CA GLY A 38 14.89 7.94 -17.40
C GLY A 38 14.20 6.56 -17.40
N SER A 39 14.94 5.47 -17.67
CA SER A 39 14.37 4.12 -17.56
C SER A 39 13.96 3.78 -16.13
N ARG A 40 12.79 3.15 -15.99
CA ARG A 40 12.22 2.59 -14.75
C ARG A 40 12.21 1.06 -14.85
N PRO A 41 11.93 0.30 -13.77
CA PRO A 41 11.85 -1.16 -13.86
C PRO A 41 10.89 -1.67 -14.95
N GLU A 42 9.80 -0.95 -15.19
CA GLU A 42 8.72 -1.25 -16.14
C GLU A 42 8.82 -0.49 -17.46
N GLU A 43 9.71 0.48 -17.62
CA GLU A 43 9.83 1.21 -18.89
C GLU A 43 11.27 1.57 -19.26
N GLY A 44 11.60 1.48 -20.54
CA GLY A 44 12.93 1.82 -21.04
C GLY A 44 13.15 1.32 -22.46
N ARG A 45 14.34 1.60 -23.01
CA ARG A 45 14.79 1.03 -24.28
C ARG A 45 14.94 -0.48 -24.13
N LEU A 46 14.35 -1.21 -25.07
CA LEU A 46 14.36 -2.66 -25.08
C LEU A 46 15.65 -3.17 -25.72
N GLU A 47 16.41 -3.97 -24.98
CA GLU A 47 17.60 -4.65 -25.48
C GLU A 47 17.48 -6.16 -25.28
N VAL A 48 18.00 -6.93 -26.24
CA VAL A 48 17.99 -8.40 -26.26
C VAL A 48 19.42 -8.94 -26.27
N LEU A 49 19.68 -9.99 -25.49
CA LEU A 49 20.96 -10.68 -25.44
C LEU A 49 20.96 -11.83 -26.45
N HIS A 50 21.76 -11.70 -27.50
CA HIS A 50 21.98 -12.75 -28.50
C HIS A 50 23.47 -13.05 -28.63
N GLN A 51 23.85 -14.33 -28.67
CA GLN A 51 25.25 -14.78 -28.78
C GLN A 51 26.23 -14.15 -27.77
N GLY A 52 25.74 -13.80 -26.57
CA GLY A 52 26.55 -13.20 -25.51
C GLY A 52 26.76 -11.69 -25.62
N GLN A 53 26.15 -11.02 -26.61
CA GLN A 53 26.21 -9.58 -26.81
C GLN A 53 24.80 -8.95 -26.76
N TRP A 54 24.68 -7.86 -26.00
CA TRP A 54 23.46 -7.06 -25.98
C TRP A 54 23.34 -6.25 -27.26
N GLY A 55 22.12 -6.15 -27.78
CA GLY A 55 21.79 -5.30 -28.92
C GLY A 55 20.33 -4.86 -28.84
N THR A 56 19.97 -3.88 -29.67
CA THR A 56 18.67 -3.22 -29.61
C THR A 56 17.64 -3.89 -30.51
N VAL A 57 16.40 -3.43 -30.44
CA VAL A 57 15.29 -3.87 -31.27
C VAL A 57 14.74 -2.64 -32.01
N CYS A 58 14.49 -2.75 -33.31
CA CYS A 58 13.92 -1.66 -34.10
C CYS A 58 12.43 -1.48 -33.83
N ASP A 59 11.93 -0.25 -33.97
CA ASP A 59 10.52 0.11 -33.82
C ASP A 59 9.67 -0.06 -35.09
N ASP A 60 10.29 -0.36 -36.24
CA ASP A 60 9.60 -0.69 -37.48
C ASP A 60 8.71 -1.93 -37.35
N ASP A 61 7.46 -1.79 -37.81
CA ASP A 61 6.37 -2.76 -37.66
C ASP A 61 6.14 -3.27 -36.21
N PHE A 62 6.71 -2.60 -35.20
CA PHE A 62 6.54 -2.96 -33.80
C PHE A 62 5.20 -2.45 -33.28
N ALA A 63 4.44 -3.30 -32.59
CA ALA A 63 3.14 -2.95 -32.04
C ALA A 63 2.98 -3.41 -30.58
N LEU A 64 1.75 -3.24 -30.06
CA LEU A 64 1.44 -3.54 -28.67
C LEU A 64 1.55 -5.05 -28.36
N GLN A 65 1.37 -5.91 -29.36
CA GLN A 65 1.49 -7.36 -29.23
C GLN A 65 2.92 -7.77 -28.89
N GLU A 66 3.90 -7.20 -29.61
CA GLU A 66 5.33 -7.40 -29.40
C GLU A 66 5.75 -6.84 -28.04
N ALA A 67 5.30 -5.63 -27.71
CA ALA A 67 5.50 -5.03 -26.40
C ALA A 67 4.95 -5.95 -25.29
N THR A 68 3.78 -6.55 -25.48
CA THR A 68 3.15 -7.45 -24.52
C THR A 68 3.99 -8.71 -24.31
N VAL A 69 4.53 -9.31 -25.37
CA VAL A 69 5.46 -10.45 -25.26
C VAL A 69 6.74 -10.03 -24.54
N ALA A 70 7.32 -8.88 -24.89
CA ALA A 70 8.52 -8.34 -24.23
C ALA A 70 8.29 -8.13 -22.73
N CYS A 71 7.19 -7.47 -22.35
CA CYS A 71 6.83 -7.19 -20.97
C CYS A 71 6.55 -8.47 -20.18
N ARG A 72 5.87 -9.45 -20.78
CA ARG A 72 5.65 -10.76 -20.15
C ARG A 72 6.94 -11.53 -19.93
N GLN A 73 7.84 -11.48 -20.90
CA GLN A 73 9.16 -12.08 -20.80
C GLN A 73 10.02 -11.41 -19.71
N LEU A 74 9.91 -10.08 -19.56
CA LEU A 74 10.48 -9.28 -18.46
C LEU A 74 9.74 -9.45 -17.11
N GLY A 75 8.62 -10.19 -17.11
CA GLY A 75 7.87 -10.59 -15.93
C GLY A 75 6.69 -9.73 -15.51
N PHE A 76 6.34 -8.75 -16.32
CA PHE A 76 5.15 -7.94 -16.15
C PHE A 76 3.92 -8.68 -16.70
N GLU A 77 2.73 -8.34 -16.22
CA GLU A 77 1.53 -9.03 -16.68
C GLU A 77 1.22 -8.76 -18.16
N THR A 78 1.48 -7.53 -18.60
CA THR A 78 1.20 -7.06 -19.97
C THR A 78 1.98 -5.77 -20.27
N ALA A 79 1.93 -5.30 -21.51
CA ALA A 79 2.40 -3.96 -21.88
C ALA A 79 1.27 -2.94 -21.75
N LEU A 80 1.58 -1.76 -21.24
CA LEU A 80 0.70 -0.59 -21.32
C LEU A 80 0.81 0.06 -22.70
N THR A 81 2.04 0.24 -23.19
CA THR A 81 2.33 0.85 -24.50
C THR A 81 3.78 0.59 -24.91
N TRP A 82 4.19 1.16 -26.03
CA TRP A 82 5.55 1.15 -26.55
C TRP A 82 5.93 2.56 -27.04
N ALA A 83 7.22 2.80 -27.25
CA ALA A 83 7.76 4.10 -27.62
C ALA A 83 8.74 3.96 -28.79
N HIS A 84 8.49 4.71 -29.85
CA HIS A 84 9.33 4.78 -31.04
C HIS A 84 10.42 5.84 -30.91
N SER A 85 11.26 5.93 -31.93
CA SER A 85 12.25 6.96 -32.18
C SER A 85 13.23 7.17 -31.03
N ALA A 86 13.72 6.08 -30.43
CA ALA A 86 14.71 6.10 -29.37
C ALA A 86 14.35 7.05 -28.20
N LYS A 87 13.07 7.08 -27.79
CA LYS A 87 12.57 7.93 -26.68
C LYS A 87 13.43 7.81 -25.40
N TYR A 88 13.92 6.61 -25.10
CA TYR A 88 14.77 6.34 -23.94
C TYR A 88 16.27 6.41 -24.28
N GLY A 89 16.63 7.23 -25.26
CA GLY A 89 17.96 7.38 -25.82
C GLY A 89 18.32 6.28 -26.81
N GLN A 90 19.29 6.56 -27.68
CA GLN A 90 19.86 5.60 -28.63
C GLN A 90 20.70 4.55 -27.88
N GLY A 91 20.64 3.31 -28.34
CA GLY A 91 21.52 2.23 -27.90
C GLY A 91 22.85 2.23 -28.64
N GLU A 92 23.66 1.22 -28.33
CA GLU A 92 24.97 1.00 -28.94
C GLU A 92 25.11 -0.47 -29.34
N GLY A 93 25.81 -0.72 -30.45
CA GLY A 93 26.11 -2.07 -30.92
C GLY A 93 25.16 -2.55 -32.02
N PRO A 94 24.89 -3.86 -32.14
CA PRO A 94 24.03 -4.39 -33.18
C PRO A 94 22.55 -4.14 -32.88
N ILE A 95 21.75 -3.91 -33.91
CA ILE A 95 20.30 -4.01 -33.86
C ILE A 95 19.94 -5.47 -34.17
N TRP A 96 19.49 -6.20 -33.15
CA TRP A 96 19.35 -7.65 -33.23
C TRP A 96 18.05 -8.09 -33.89
N LEU A 97 16.98 -7.32 -33.70
CA LEU A 97 15.65 -7.69 -34.17
C LEU A 97 15.01 -6.48 -34.86
N ASP A 98 14.34 -6.76 -35.96
CA ASP A 98 13.66 -5.81 -36.83
C ASP A 98 12.43 -6.49 -37.48
N ASN A 99 11.39 -5.72 -37.76
CA ASN A 99 10.06 -6.14 -38.18
C ASN A 99 9.53 -7.31 -37.34
N VAL A 100 9.60 -7.15 -36.01
CA VAL A 100 9.15 -8.17 -35.06
C VAL A 100 7.63 -8.24 -35.12
N ARG A 101 7.10 -9.44 -35.35
CA ARG A 101 5.67 -9.71 -35.42
C ARG A 101 5.29 -10.89 -34.53
N CYS A 102 4.55 -10.60 -33.48
CA CYS A 102 4.05 -11.54 -32.48
C CYS A 102 2.51 -11.65 -32.56
N MET A 103 1.98 -12.80 -32.14
CA MET A 103 0.56 -13.01 -31.86
C MET A 103 0.15 -12.50 -30.47
N GLY A 104 1.11 -12.19 -29.59
CA GLY A 104 0.89 -11.74 -28.21
C GLY A 104 0.81 -12.89 -27.18
N THR A 105 0.94 -14.14 -27.63
CA THR A 105 0.84 -15.35 -26.79
C THR A 105 2.16 -16.08 -26.60
N GLU A 106 3.17 -15.68 -27.37
CA GLU A 106 4.53 -16.18 -27.31
C GLU A 106 5.15 -16.00 -25.93
N SER A 107 6.04 -16.91 -25.57
CA SER A 107 6.74 -16.86 -24.27
C SER A 107 8.02 -16.04 -24.30
N SER A 108 8.52 -15.72 -25.48
CA SER A 108 9.74 -14.93 -25.69
C SER A 108 9.76 -14.30 -27.09
N LEU A 109 10.39 -13.13 -27.23
CA LEU A 109 10.51 -12.39 -28.50
C LEU A 109 11.25 -13.17 -29.59
N ASP A 110 12.14 -14.10 -29.23
CA ASP A 110 12.82 -14.97 -30.19
C ASP A 110 11.91 -15.99 -30.88
N GLN A 111 10.68 -16.16 -30.38
CA GLN A 111 9.63 -17.00 -31.00
C GLN A 111 8.77 -16.20 -31.99
N CYS A 112 8.86 -14.87 -31.96
CA CYS A 112 8.16 -14.02 -32.90
C CYS A 112 8.87 -14.00 -34.25
N ARG A 113 8.10 -13.80 -35.32
CA ARG A 113 8.67 -13.68 -36.66
C ARG A 113 9.41 -12.36 -36.74
N SER A 114 10.61 -12.35 -37.30
CA SER A 114 11.41 -11.15 -37.56
C SER A 114 12.18 -11.31 -38.88
N ASN A 115 12.90 -10.28 -39.31
CA ASN A 115 13.81 -10.35 -40.47
C ASN A 115 15.01 -11.30 -40.26
N GLY A 116 15.24 -11.73 -39.01
CA GLY A 116 16.36 -12.57 -38.59
C GLY A 116 17.36 -11.81 -37.72
N TRP A 117 18.16 -12.55 -36.94
CA TRP A 117 19.11 -11.97 -35.99
C TRP A 117 20.17 -11.11 -36.70
N GLY A 118 20.21 -9.82 -36.36
CA GLY A 118 21.19 -8.86 -36.89
C GLY A 118 20.91 -8.43 -38.34
N VAL A 119 19.73 -8.75 -38.87
CA VAL A 119 19.26 -8.31 -40.19
C VAL A 119 18.27 -7.17 -39.97
N SER A 120 18.73 -5.94 -40.17
CA SER A 120 17.97 -4.70 -39.96
C SER A 120 18.50 -3.63 -40.91
N ASP A 121 17.62 -2.81 -41.47
CA ASP A 121 17.98 -1.57 -42.19
C ASP A 121 17.79 -0.30 -41.33
N CYS A 122 17.24 -0.45 -40.12
CA CYS A 122 17.15 0.60 -39.12
C CYS A 122 18.50 1.15 -38.62
N SER A 123 18.43 2.32 -38.01
CA SER A 123 19.49 2.98 -37.25
C SER A 123 19.12 3.09 -35.76
N HIS A 124 20.06 3.41 -34.88
CA HIS A 124 19.74 3.53 -33.44
C HIS A 124 18.76 4.66 -33.09
N SER A 125 18.47 5.59 -34.01
CA SER A 125 17.37 6.54 -33.80
C SER A 125 16.00 5.87 -33.83
N GLU A 126 15.90 4.62 -34.26
CA GLU A 126 14.69 3.78 -34.37
C GLU A 126 14.67 2.68 -33.29
N ASP A 127 15.50 2.80 -32.25
CA ASP A 127 15.48 1.84 -31.15
C ASP A 127 14.16 1.93 -30.37
N ILE A 128 13.51 0.78 -30.20
CA ILE A 128 12.22 0.69 -29.51
C ILE A 128 12.38 0.80 -27.99
N GLY A 129 11.45 1.51 -27.37
CA GLY A 129 11.15 1.45 -25.95
C GLY A 129 9.85 0.71 -25.67
N VAL A 130 9.75 0.05 -24.52
CA VAL A 130 8.49 -0.54 -24.06
C VAL A 130 8.10 0.03 -22.70
N VAL A 131 6.79 0.10 -22.45
CA VAL A 131 6.20 0.52 -21.19
C VAL A 131 5.28 -0.59 -20.70
N CYS A 132 5.72 -1.29 -19.67
CA CYS A 132 5.05 -2.43 -19.08
C CYS A 132 4.05 -2.01 -18.01
N HIS A 133 3.04 -2.84 -17.79
CA HIS A 133 2.14 -2.67 -16.67
C HIS A 133 2.90 -2.88 -15.35
N PRO A 134 2.80 -1.99 -14.34
CA PRO A 134 3.57 -2.12 -13.10
C PRO A 134 3.31 -3.41 -12.32
N GLN A 135 2.13 -4.02 -12.49
CA GLN A 135 1.83 -5.33 -11.92
C GLN A 135 2.66 -6.41 -12.63
N ARG A 136 3.40 -7.17 -11.83
CA ARG A 136 4.11 -8.38 -12.25
C ARG A 136 3.24 -9.60 -12.01
N HIS A 137 3.38 -10.62 -12.85
CA HIS A 137 2.68 -11.90 -12.67
C HIS A 137 2.93 -12.42 -11.24
N ARG A 138 1.89 -12.92 -10.56
CA ARG A 138 1.99 -13.59 -9.25
C ARG A 138 3.10 -14.67 -9.32
N GLY A 139 4.24 -14.39 -8.68
CA GLY A 139 5.41 -15.27 -8.69
C GLY A 139 6.63 -14.78 -9.49
N TYR A 140 6.54 -13.65 -10.21
CA TYR A 140 7.69 -13.01 -10.86
C TYR A 140 8.30 -11.95 -9.95
N LEU A 141 9.31 -12.36 -9.18
CA LEU A 141 10.14 -11.48 -8.37
C LEU A 141 10.93 -10.54 -9.30
N SER A 142 10.86 -9.23 -9.08
CA SER A 142 11.56 -8.22 -9.88
C SER A 142 13.04 -8.54 -10.05
N GLU A 143 13.65 -8.21 -11.19
CA GLU A 143 15.10 -8.39 -11.43
C GLU A 143 15.99 -7.58 -10.46
N ARG A 144 15.43 -6.69 -9.62
CA ARG A 144 16.14 -6.11 -8.46
C ARG A 144 15.91 -6.84 -7.13
N VAL A 145 14.98 -7.80 -7.11
CA VAL A 145 14.90 -8.91 -6.13
C VAL A 145 15.89 -10.03 -6.50
N SER A 146 16.58 -9.97 -7.66
CA SER A 146 17.67 -10.89 -8.00
C SER A 146 18.88 -10.78 -7.07
N ASN A 147 19.00 -9.73 -6.25
CA ASN A 147 19.98 -9.69 -5.15
C ASN A 147 19.45 -10.35 -3.85
N ALA A 148 18.24 -10.93 -3.90
CA ALA A 148 17.64 -11.80 -2.88
C ALA A 148 17.42 -13.25 -3.34
N LEU A 149 17.81 -13.58 -4.58
CA LEU A 149 17.93 -14.95 -5.05
C LEU A 149 19.41 -15.25 -5.20
N GLY A 150 19.95 -16.05 -4.27
CA GLY A 150 21.28 -16.60 -4.45
C GLY A 150 21.45 -17.25 -5.84
N PRO A 151 22.68 -17.35 -6.36
CA PRO A 151 23.00 -17.68 -7.76
C PRO A 151 22.62 -19.10 -8.24
N GLN A 152 21.64 -19.78 -7.64
CA GLN A 152 21.29 -21.18 -7.94
C GLN A 152 19.78 -21.53 -7.93
N GLY A 153 18.86 -20.59 -8.11
CA GLY A 153 17.45 -20.94 -8.38
C GLY A 153 16.79 -21.82 -7.29
N ARG A 154 17.14 -21.61 -6.02
CA ARG A 154 16.59 -22.33 -4.87
C ARG A 154 15.62 -21.43 -4.11
N GLN A 155 14.32 -21.71 -4.25
CA GLN A 155 13.25 -20.88 -3.72
C GLN A 155 12.92 -21.27 -2.26
N LEU A 156 13.55 -20.58 -1.31
CA LEU A 156 13.07 -20.55 0.08
C LEU A 156 11.98 -19.48 0.13
N GLU A 157 10.72 -19.90 0.32
CA GLU A 157 9.57 -19.01 0.11
C GLU A 157 9.04 -18.40 1.40
N GLU A 158 8.94 -19.20 2.45
CA GLU A 158 8.21 -18.84 3.68
C GLU A 158 8.87 -19.44 4.92
N VAL A 159 8.73 -18.77 6.06
CA VAL A 159 9.21 -19.26 7.37
C VAL A 159 8.05 -19.28 8.35
N ARG A 160 8.00 -20.29 9.22
CA ARG A 160 7.05 -20.34 10.34
C ARG A 160 7.68 -20.89 11.60
N LEU A 161 7.09 -20.55 12.74
CA LEU A 161 7.40 -21.17 14.02
C LEU A 161 6.38 -22.24 14.36
N LYS A 162 6.88 -23.43 14.67
CA LYS A 162 6.05 -24.51 15.22
C LYS A 162 6.17 -24.51 16.74
N PRO A 163 5.06 -24.29 17.48
CA PRO A 163 5.10 -24.23 18.94
C PRO A 163 5.50 -25.60 19.52
N ILE A 164 6.51 -25.58 20.39
CA ILE A 164 7.06 -26.80 21.01
C ILE A 164 6.30 -27.12 22.32
N LEU A 165 5.85 -26.07 23.02
CA LEU A 165 5.14 -26.14 24.30
C LEU A 165 3.64 -26.25 24.11
N ALA A 166 2.97 -27.03 24.96
CA ALA A 166 1.52 -27.18 24.93
C ALA A 166 0.76 -25.90 25.32
N SER A 167 1.34 -25.07 26.20
CA SER A 167 0.81 -23.75 26.55
C SER A 167 0.85 -22.78 25.36
N ALA A 168 1.95 -22.76 24.61
CA ALA A 168 2.12 -21.93 23.42
C ALA A 168 1.15 -22.30 22.28
N LYS A 169 0.59 -23.51 22.26
CA LYS A 169 -0.46 -23.90 21.29
C LYS A 169 -1.82 -23.26 21.56
N ARG A 170 -2.04 -22.69 22.75
CA ARG A 170 -3.31 -22.05 23.12
C ARG A 170 -3.34 -20.56 22.78
N HIS A 171 -2.19 -19.94 22.55
CA HIS A 171 -2.09 -18.53 22.17
C HIS A 171 -2.14 -18.38 20.64
N SER A 172 -2.78 -17.31 20.17
CA SER A 172 -2.86 -17.02 18.73
C SER A 172 -1.53 -16.50 18.17
N LEU A 173 -0.76 -15.75 18.97
CA LEU A 173 0.57 -15.27 18.63
C LEU A 173 1.66 -16.27 19.07
N VAL A 174 2.45 -16.76 18.11
CA VAL A 174 3.59 -17.65 18.37
C VAL A 174 4.89 -16.87 18.27
N THR A 175 5.50 -16.56 19.41
CA THR A 175 6.79 -15.84 19.48
C THR A 175 8.00 -16.77 19.63
N GLU A 176 7.80 -18.02 20.03
CA GLU A 176 8.89 -18.96 20.29
C GLU A 176 8.54 -20.36 19.77
N GLY A 177 9.45 -20.98 19.02
CA GLY A 177 9.20 -22.29 18.43
C GLY A 177 10.31 -22.82 17.55
N ALA A 178 10.08 -24.01 17.01
CA ALA A 178 10.96 -24.65 16.05
C ALA A 178 10.81 -23.99 14.68
N VAL A 179 11.92 -23.66 14.02
CA VAL A 179 11.92 -23.05 12.69
C VAL A 179 11.62 -24.10 11.63
N GLU A 180 10.60 -23.85 10.83
CA GLU A 180 10.33 -24.58 9.59
C GLU A 180 10.35 -23.59 8.42
N VAL A 181 10.94 -24.01 7.30
CA VAL A 181 11.03 -23.21 6.07
C VAL A 181 10.36 -23.96 4.94
N LYS A 182 9.62 -23.25 4.11
CA LYS A 182 8.98 -23.80 2.92
C LYS A 182 9.97 -23.78 1.76
N TYR A 183 10.26 -24.97 1.25
CA TYR A 183 11.18 -25.19 0.13
C TYR A 183 10.51 -26.14 -0.86
N GLU A 184 10.38 -25.73 -2.12
CA GLU A 184 9.67 -26.48 -3.18
C GLU A 184 8.26 -26.92 -2.74
N GLY A 185 7.48 -25.99 -2.15
CA GLY A 185 6.12 -26.25 -1.67
C GLY A 185 5.99 -27.08 -0.38
N HIS A 186 7.10 -27.61 0.15
CA HIS A 186 7.09 -28.46 1.35
C HIS A 186 7.73 -27.79 2.57
N TRP A 187 7.11 -27.95 3.74
CA TRP A 187 7.67 -27.49 5.01
C TRP A 187 8.80 -28.43 5.48
N ARG A 188 10.00 -27.87 5.62
CA ARG A 188 11.21 -28.58 6.04
C ARG A 188 11.75 -28.01 7.35
N GLN A 189 12.39 -28.86 8.14
CA GLN A 189 13.03 -28.43 9.38
C GLN A 189 14.45 -27.89 9.12
N VAL A 190 14.88 -26.96 9.97
CA VAL A 190 16.22 -26.37 9.95
C VAL A 190 17.05 -26.95 11.08
N CYS A 191 18.29 -27.33 10.77
CA CYS A 191 19.25 -27.82 11.76
C CYS A 191 19.74 -26.69 12.68
N ASP A 192 19.96 -26.98 13.96
CA ASP A 192 20.50 -26.03 14.94
C ASP A 192 22.03 -25.91 14.95
N GLN A 193 22.73 -26.79 14.23
CA GLN A 193 24.19 -26.76 14.13
C GLN A 193 24.62 -25.45 13.44
N ASP A 194 25.58 -24.76 14.05
CA ASP A 194 26.04 -23.42 13.64
C ASP A 194 24.93 -22.35 13.61
N TRP A 195 23.79 -22.58 14.29
CA TRP A 195 22.71 -21.60 14.33
C TRP A 195 23.09 -20.40 15.20
N THR A 196 23.21 -19.24 14.57
CA THR A 196 23.63 -18.01 15.25
C THR A 196 22.46 -17.12 15.67
N ARG A 197 22.78 -16.11 16.49
CA ARG A 197 21.84 -15.03 16.82
C ARG A 197 21.41 -14.25 15.57
N ASN A 198 22.31 -14.05 14.60
CA ASN A 198 22.01 -13.35 13.35
C ASN A 198 20.98 -14.12 12.49
N ASN A 199 21.07 -15.45 12.44
CA ASN A 199 20.05 -16.26 11.77
C ASN A 199 18.68 -16.08 12.43
N SER A 200 18.65 -16.07 13.77
CA SER A 200 17.42 -15.83 14.54
C SER A 200 16.84 -14.43 14.27
N LYS A 201 17.69 -13.41 14.13
CA LYS A 201 17.28 -12.04 13.79
C LYS A 201 16.58 -11.97 12.43
N VAL A 202 17.15 -12.59 11.40
CA VAL A 202 16.54 -12.62 10.05
C VAL A 202 15.20 -13.37 10.09
N VAL A 203 15.15 -14.53 10.76
CA VAL A 203 13.91 -15.30 10.93
C VAL A 203 12.83 -14.49 11.66
N CYS A 204 13.16 -13.85 12.78
CA CYS A 204 12.22 -13.00 13.50
C CYS A 204 11.72 -11.84 12.62
N GLY A 205 12.61 -11.21 11.85
CA GLY A 205 12.25 -10.18 10.88
C GLY A 205 11.25 -10.68 9.84
N MET A 206 11.48 -11.86 9.24
CA MET A 206 10.56 -12.44 8.26
C MET A 206 9.19 -12.80 8.86
N LEU A 207 9.15 -13.15 10.15
CA LEU A 207 7.93 -13.43 10.89
C LEU A 207 7.22 -12.17 11.39
N GLY A 208 7.76 -10.99 11.09
CA GLY A 208 7.18 -9.70 11.47
C GLY A 208 7.58 -9.17 12.85
N PHE A 209 8.53 -9.82 13.52
CA PHE A 209 9.03 -9.35 14.80
C PHE A 209 10.26 -8.46 14.64
N PRO A 210 10.37 -7.35 15.39
CA PRO A 210 11.44 -6.37 15.23
C PRO A 210 12.83 -6.88 15.66
N SER A 211 12.87 -7.86 16.57
CA SER A 211 14.12 -8.43 17.05
C SER A 211 13.96 -9.83 17.64
N GLU A 212 15.07 -10.55 17.71
CA GLU A 212 15.22 -11.82 18.39
C GLU A 212 15.45 -11.67 19.91
N ALA A 213 15.05 -12.68 20.67
CA ALA A 213 15.30 -12.82 22.10
C ALA A 213 16.20 -14.05 22.37
N PRO A 214 16.97 -14.07 23.48
CA PRO A 214 17.77 -15.23 23.86
C PRO A 214 16.89 -16.46 24.11
N VAL A 215 17.25 -17.60 23.50
CA VAL A 215 16.55 -18.88 23.65
C VAL A 215 17.18 -19.69 24.79
N LYS A 216 16.35 -20.36 25.61
CA LYS A 216 16.81 -21.29 26.65
C LYS A 216 17.25 -22.64 26.06
N SER A 217 18.35 -22.66 25.31
CA SER A 217 18.84 -23.81 24.53
C SER A 217 18.91 -25.12 25.32
N LEU A 218 19.40 -25.09 26.57
CA LEU A 218 19.50 -26.27 27.45
C LEU A 218 18.14 -26.92 27.73
N TYR A 219 17.11 -26.11 27.91
CA TYR A 219 15.75 -26.60 28.16
C TYR A 219 15.21 -27.33 26.92
N TYR A 220 15.31 -26.70 25.74
CA TYR A 220 14.85 -27.30 24.49
C TYR A 220 15.62 -28.56 24.11
N ARG A 221 16.93 -28.59 24.38
CA ARG A 221 17.75 -29.79 24.21
C ARG A 221 17.29 -30.95 25.10
N ARG A 222 16.91 -30.67 26.36
CA ARG A 222 16.34 -31.69 27.25
C ARG A 222 15.01 -32.23 26.70
N VAL A 223 14.12 -31.34 26.25
CA VAL A 223 12.82 -31.73 25.64
C VAL A 223 13.02 -32.55 24.37
N TRP A 224 13.98 -32.17 23.51
CA TRP A 224 14.34 -32.92 22.31
C TRP A 224 14.81 -34.34 22.65
N ASN A 225 15.77 -34.46 23.57
CA ASN A 225 16.33 -35.76 23.98
C ASN A 225 15.25 -36.69 24.55
N LEU A 226 14.31 -36.17 25.36
CA LEU A 226 13.17 -36.94 25.87
C LEU A 226 12.28 -37.47 24.73
N LYS A 227 11.94 -36.61 23.75
CA LYS A 227 11.14 -36.99 22.58
C LYS A 227 11.85 -37.95 21.63
N MET A 228 13.18 -37.96 21.58
CA MET A 228 13.95 -38.90 20.76
C MET A 228 14.08 -40.29 21.42
N LYS A 229 14.03 -40.36 22.75
CA LYS A 229 14.00 -41.62 23.50
C LYS A 229 12.67 -42.36 23.34
N ASP A 230 11.56 -41.61 23.31
CA ASP A 230 10.22 -42.20 23.14
C ASP A 230 10.05 -42.85 21.74
N PRO A 231 9.82 -44.17 21.66
CA PRO A 231 9.62 -44.87 20.38
C PRO A 231 8.31 -44.51 19.68
N LYS A 232 7.29 -43.99 20.40
CA LYS A 232 6.00 -43.54 19.82
C LYS A 232 6.04 -42.09 19.33
N SER A 233 7.16 -41.40 19.53
CA SER A 233 7.31 -40.00 19.18
C SER A 233 7.25 -39.77 17.67
N ARG A 234 6.28 -38.98 17.22
CA ARG A 234 6.16 -38.51 15.83
C ARG A 234 7.43 -37.79 15.35
N LEU A 235 8.13 -37.12 16.27
CA LEU A 235 9.37 -36.41 15.97
C LEU A 235 10.51 -37.38 15.58
N LYS A 236 10.64 -38.51 16.29
CA LYS A 236 11.62 -39.55 15.99
C LYS A 236 11.41 -40.14 14.58
N SER A 237 10.15 -40.42 14.24
CA SER A 237 9.76 -40.88 12.90
C SER A 237 10.09 -39.86 11.80
N LEU A 238 9.87 -38.57 12.05
CA LEU A 238 10.19 -37.49 11.09
C LEU A 238 11.69 -37.34 10.87
N THR A 239 12.50 -37.38 11.93
CA THR A 239 13.97 -37.28 11.83
C THR A 239 14.57 -38.46 11.06
N GLN A 240 14.00 -39.67 11.20
CA GLN A 240 14.41 -40.85 10.42
C GLN A 240 14.09 -40.76 8.92
N LYS A 241 13.15 -39.92 8.52
CA LYS A 241 12.74 -39.69 7.12
C LYS A 241 13.44 -38.50 6.45
N ASN A 242 14.57 -38.03 6.99
CA ASN A 242 15.29 -36.82 6.51
C ASN A 242 14.41 -35.55 6.47
N SER A 243 13.70 -35.28 7.57
CA SER A 243 12.90 -34.05 7.77
C SER A 243 13.74 -32.76 7.77
N PHE A 244 15.00 -32.83 8.18
CA PHE A 244 15.95 -31.73 8.09
C PHE A 244 16.47 -31.65 6.66
N TRP A 245 16.07 -30.61 5.92
CA TRP A 245 16.53 -30.41 4.54
C TRP A 245 17.50 -29.24 4.44
N ILE A 246 17.45 -28.33 5.43
CA ILE A 246 18.33 -27.17 5.53
C ILE A 246 19.36 -27.48 6.62
N HIS A 247 20.61 -27.68 6.20
CA HIS A 247 21.71 -28.11 7.06
C HIS A 247 22.39 -26.93 7.76
N ARG A 248 22.64 -25.86 7.01
CA ARG A 248 23.37 -24.70 7.52
C ARG A 248 22.78 -23.44 6.92
N VAL A 249 22.58 -22.45 7.77
CA VAL A 249 22.18 -21.09 7.40
C VAL A 249 23.21 -20.16 8.02
N ASN A 250 23.76 -19.25 7.23
CA ASN A 250 24.71 -18.25 7.70
C ASN A 250 24.30 -16.87 7.19
N CYS A 251 23.73 -16.08 8.10
CA CYS A 251 23.32 -14.69 7.87
C CYS A 251 24.24 -13.70 8.60
N LEU A 252 24.46 -12.54 8.00
CA LEU A 252 25.09 -11.37 8.62
C LEU A 252 24.16 -10.71 9.67
N GLY A 253 22.84 -10.89 9.54
CA GLY A 253 21.82 -10.31 10.42
C GLY A 253 21.28 -8.96 9.94
N THR A 254 21.70 -8.49 8.77
CA THR A 254 21.18 -7.29 8.08
C THR A 254 20.22 -7.65 6.95
N GLU A 255 20.24 -8.90 6.51
CA GLU A 255 19.43 -9.43 5.44
C GLU A 255 17.94 -9.33 5.76
N PRO A 256 17.10 -8.92 4.79
CA PRO A 256 15.66 -8.88 4.97
C PRO A 256 15.01 -10.27 4.92
N HIS A 257 15.67 -11.24 4.29
CA HIS A 257 15.12 -12.57 4.01
C HIS A 257 16.21 -13.67 4.06
N LEU A 258 15.85 -14.89 4.45
CA LEU A 258 16.78 -16.03 4.53
C LEU A 258 17.39 -16.42 3.18
N ALA A 259 16.70 -16.11 2.07
CA ALA A 259 17.19 -16.36 0.72
C ALA A 259 18.41 -15.50 0.35
N ASN A 260 18.60 -14.36 1.04
CA ASN A 260 19.81 -13.54 0.93
C ASN A 260 20.98 -14.10 1.75
N CYS A 261 20.73 -15.07 2.64
CA CYS A 261 21.78 -15.69 3.44
C CYS A 261 22.45 -16.84 2.69
N GLN A 262 23.64 -17.23 3.14
CA GLN A 262 24.27 -18.44 2.63
C GLN A 262 23.58 -19.67 3.22
N VAL A 263 22.85 -20.41 2.39
CA VAL A 263 22.09 -21.61 2.81
C VAL A 263 22.61 -22.87 2.13
N GLN A 264 22.86 -23.90 2.93
CA GLN A 264 23.23 -25.24 2.46
C GLN A 264 22.04 -26.18 2.67
N VAL A 265 21.53 -26.73 1.57
CA VAL A 265 20.45 -27.74 1.56
C VAL A 265 21.01 -29.12 1.27
N ALA A 266 20.27 -30.17 1.62
CA ALA A 266 20.66 -31.56 1.37
C ALA A 266 20.86 -31.83 -0.14
N PRO A 267 21.90 -32.58 -0.54
CA PRO A 267 22.10 -32.94 -1.95
C PRO A 267 21.00 -33.89 -2.44
N ALA A 268 20.61 -33.72 -3.72
CA ALA A 268 19.54 -34.51 -4.35
C ALA A 268 19.91 -35.97 -4.63
N GLN A 269 21.20 -36.34 -4.61
CA GLN A 269 21.66 -37.69 -4.95
C GLN A 269 22.79 -38.17 -4.03
N GLY A 270 22.58 -39.33 -3.41
CA GLY A 270 23.65 -40.18 -2.87
C GLY A 270 23.89 -40.12 -1.35
N LYS A 271 23.45 -41.19 -0.67
CA LYS A 271 23.70 -41.59 0.74
C LYS A 271 23.04 -40.75 1.83
N LEU A 272 22.10 -41.40 2.54
CA LEU A 272 21.47 -40.95 3.79
C LEU A 272 22.52 -40.70 4.90
N GLN A 273 23.17 -39.55 4.92
CA GLN A 273 23.69 -39.01 6.17
C GLN A 273 22.55 -38.32 6.92
N PRO A 274 22.39 -38.54 8.24
CA PRO A 274 21.36 -37.86 9.01
C PRO A 274 21.59 -36.37 8.90
N ALA A 275 20.58 -35.64 8.46
CA ALA A 275 20.71 -34.26 8.03
C ALA A 275 21.03 -33.24 9.14
N CYS A 276 21.18 -33.68 10.39
CA CYS A 276 21.62 -32.87 11.51
C CYS A 276 22.28 -33.82 12.53
N PRO A 277 23.49 -34.36 12.25
CA PRO A 277 24.09 -35.41 13.06
C PRO A 277 24.40 -34.86 14.46
N GLY A 278 23.71 -35.36 15.49
CA GLY A 278 23.85 -34.88 16.86
C GLY A 278 23.20 -33.51 17.13
N GLY A 279 22.52 -32.90 16.17
CA GLY A 279 21.78 -31.66 16.37
C GLY A 279 20.29 -31.87 16.69
N MET A 280 19.56 -30.78 16.79
CA MET A 280 18.11 -30.71 16.90
C MET A 280 17.55 -29.66 15.93
N HIS A 281 16.25 -29.41 15.98
CA HIS A 281 15.69 -28.29 15.23
C HIS A 281 16.17 -26.96 15.81
N ALA A 282 16.47 -26.01 14.92
CA ALA A 282 16.71 -24.64 15.30
C ALA A 282 15.47 -24.09 16.02
N VAL A 283 15.69 -23.50 17.19
CA VAL A 283 14.65 -22.85 17.99
C VAL A 283 14.94 -21.37 17.99
N VAL A 284 13.91 -20.57 17.71
CA VAL A 284 13.97 -19.11 17.72
C VAL A 284 12.94 -18.59 18.70
N SER A 285 13.31 -17.54 19.43
CA SER A 285 12.41 -16.72 20.24
C SER A 285 12.48 -15.30 19.72
N CYS A 286 11.33 -14.68 19.51
CA CYS A 286 11.20 -13.32 19.00
C CYS A 286 10.57 -12.42 20.06
N VAL A 287 10.88 -11.12 19.97
CA VAL A 287 10.25 -10.10 20.81
C VAL A 287 8.95 -9.68 20.12
N ALA A 288 7.80 -9.89 20.76
CA ALA A 288 6.57 -9.24 20.34
C ALA A 288 6.76 -7.72 20.47
N GLY A 289 6.70 -7.00 19.35
CA GLY A 289 6.81 -5.55 19.33
C GLY A 289 5.81 -4.89 20.30
N HIS A 290 6.16 -3.70 20.80
CA HIS A 290 5.44 -2.95 21.84
C HIS A 290 5.22 -3.69 23.17
N LYS A 291 6.29 -3.78 23.97
CA LYS A 291 6.12 -3.62 25.43
C LYS A 291 5.96 -2.13 25.68
N GLU A 292 4.83 -1.71 26.26
CA GLU A 292 4.55 -0.37 26.82
C GLU A 292 5.52 0.02 27.95
N SER A 293 6.84 0.00 27.70
CA SER A 293 7.83 0.39 28.69
C SER A 293 9.10 0.91 28.02
N ARG A 294 8.96 2.01 27.29
CA ARG A 294 9.98 3.07 27.21
C ARG A 294 9.25 4.33 26.79
N ALA A 295 9.43 5.37 27.59
CA ALA A 295 8.87 6.72 27.45
C ALA A 295 8.68 7.11 25.98
N GLU A 296 7.54 7.75 25.69
CA GLU A 296 7.12 8.41 24.44
C GLU A 296 8.27 9.03 23.65
N GLN A 297 9.08 8.20 23.00
CA GLN A 297 10.07 8.64 22.05
C GLN A 297 9.37 8.56 20.71
N GLU A 298 8.72 9.68 20.35
CA GLU A 298 7.96 9.80 19.11
C GLU A 298 8.77 9.28 17.91
N LEU A 299 8.10 8.45 17.12
CA LEU A 299 8.67 7.87 15.91
C LEU A 299 8.86 8.97 14.87
N LYS A 300 10.09 9.15 14.41
CA LYS A 300 10.43 10.10 13.32
C LYS A 300 10.07 9.60 11.91
N VAL A 301 9.34 8.50 11.82
CA VAL A 301 8.91 7.85 10.57
C VAL A 301 7.47 7.39 10.74
N ARG A 302 6.65 7.56 9.71
CA ARG A 302 5.27 7.06 9.63
C ARG A 302 4.97 6.49 8.25
N LEU A 303 3.92 5.67 8.18
CA LEU A 303 3.40 5.12 6.92
C LEU A 303 2.01 5.68 6.66
N ARG A 304 1.75 6.15 5.44
CA ARG A 304 0.46 6.72 5.00
C ARG A 304 -0.13 5.99 3.80
N SER A 305 -1.45 6.11 3.62
CA SER A 305 -2.20 5.62 2.45
C SER A 305 -2.10 4.10 2.20
N GLY A 306 -1.68 3.31 3.20
CA GLY A 306 -1.63 1.85 3.16
C GLY A 306 -2.93 1.20 3.62
N ALA A 307 -3.33 0.09 3.00
CA ALA A 307 -4.60 -0.57 3.33
C ALA A 307 -4.46 -1.51 4.55
N GLN A 308 -3.29 -2.09 4.72
CA GLN A 308 -2.91 -2.92 5.86
C GLN A 308 -2.00 -2.15 6.81
N VAL A 309 -1.96 -2.61 8.06
CA VAL A 309 -0.91 -2.13 8.98
C VAL A 309 0.45 -2.49 8.40
N GLY A 310 1.47 -1.67 8.66
CA GLY A 310 2.84 -1.87 8.20
C GLY A 310 3.02 -1.80 6.68
N GLU A 311 2.05 -1.29 5.93
CA GLU A 311 2.26 -0.83 4.56
C GLU A 311 1.91 0.65 4.41
N GLY A 312 2.54 1.30 3.44
CA GLY A 312 2.23 2.67 3.08
C GLY A 312 3.41 3.42 2.47
N ARG A 313 3.13 4.64 2.01
CA ARG A 313 4.14 5.64 1.65
C ARG A 313 4.96 6.00 2.88
N VAL A 314 6.29 6.07 2.71
CA VAL A 314 7.21 6.40 3.80
C VAL A 314 7.32 7.91 3.95
N GLU A 315 6.99 8.41 5.13
CA GLU A 315 7.17 9.80 5.51
C GLU A 315 8.08 9.91 6.72
N VAL A 316 8.97 10.90 6.70
CA VAL A 316 9.95 11.16 7.76
C VAL A 316 9.76 12.55 8.35
N LEU A 317 9.98 12.68 9.65
CA LEU A 317 9.90 13.94 10.35
C LEU A 317 11.30 14.59 10.39
N MET A 318 11.47 15.68 9.65
CA MET A 318 12.69 16.50 9.65
C MET A 318 12.33 17.96 9.90
N ASN A 319 13.09 18.63 10.76
CA ASN A 319 12.84 20.04 11.12
C ASN A 319 11.40 20.32 11.57
N HIS A 320 10.79 19.38 12.31
CA HIS A 320 9.38 19.42 12.78
C HIS A 320 8.31 19.36 11.68
N GLN A 321 8.68 19.14 10.42
CA GLN A 321 7.78 18.98 9.30
C GLN A 321 7.88 17.56 8.72
N TRP A 322 6.73 16.94 8.48
CA TRP A 322 6.66 15.68 7.76
C TRP A 322 6.94 15.91 6.28
N GLY A 323 7.66 14.98 5.68
CA GLY A 323 7.94 14.98 4.24
C GLY A 323 8.25 13.57 3.76
N THR A 324 8.24 13.38 2.44
CA THR A 324 8.35 12.05 1.82
C THR A 324 9.80 11.66 1.57
N VAL A 325 9.98 10.40 1.14
CA VAL A 325 11.28 9.84 0.72
C VAL A 325 11.18 9.49 -0.76
N CYS A 326 12.14 9.94 -1.57
CA CYS A 326 12.23 9.59 -2.97
C CYS A 326 12.71 8.14 -3.17
N ASP A 327 12.19 7.49 -4.20
CA ASP A 327 12.44 6.09 -4.52
C ASP A 327 13.79 5.83 -5.22
N HIS A 328 14.51 6.89 -5.59
CA HIS A 328 15.89 6.79 -6.09
C HIS A 328 16.80 6.17 -5.02
N GLY A 329 17.51 5.10 -5.37
CA GLY A 329 18.34 4.34 -4.44
C GLY A 329 17.57 3.52 -3.38
N TRP A 330 16.24 3.57 -3.40
CA TRP A 330 15.39 2.82 -2.46
C TRP A 330 15.53 1.30 -2.69
N ASN A 331 15.60 0.54 -1.60
CA ASN A 331 15.80 -0.90 -1.67
C ASN A 331 15.26 -1.62 -0.42
N LEU A 332 15.25 -2.94 -0.46
CA LEU A 332 14.66 -3.79 0.59
C LEU A 332 15.37 -3.67 1.94
N ILE A 333 16.67 -3.34 1.96
CA ILE A 333 17.43 -3.12 3.20
C ILE A 333 16.98 -1.81 3.85
N SER A 334 16.95 -0.71 3.09
CA SER A 334 16.45 0.60 3.56
C SER A 334 14.99 0.51 4.02
N ALA A 335 14.14 -0.19 3.26
CA ALA A 335 12.75 -0.45 3.64
C ALA A 335 12.65 -1.28 4.94
N SER A 336 13.55 -2.24 5.15
CA SER A 336 13.57 -3.04 6.39
C SER A 336 13.98 -2.23 7.63
N ILE A 337 14.73 -1.13 7.46
CA ILE A 337 15.02 -0.21 8.56
C ILE A 337 13.74 0.50 9.00
N VAL A 338 12.93 0.98 8.05
CA VAL A 338 11.62 1.58 8.34
C VAL A 338 10.72 0.60 9.10
N CYS A 339 10.58 -0.63 8.61
CA CYS A 339 9.75 -1.63 9.27
C CYS A 339 10.20 -1.91 10.72
N ARG A 340 11.50 -2.10 10.94
CA ARG A 340 12.04 -2.34 12.29
C ARG A 340 11.89 -1.12 13.20
N GLN A 341 12.09 0.08 12.66
CA GLN A 341 11.93 1.33 13.41
C GLN A 341 10.48 1.50 13.89
N LEU A 342 9.50 1.07 13.08
CA LEU A 342 8.07 1.05 13.41
C LEU A 342 7.66 -0.14 14.31
N GLY A 343 8.59 -1.00 14.71
CA GLY A 343 8.31 -2.16 15.57
C GLY A 343 7.78 -3.39 14.83
N PHE A 344 7.79 -3.40 13.49
CA PHE A 344 7.53 -4.57 12.66
C PHE A 344 8.82 -5.35 12.37
N GLY A 345 8.72 -6.39 11.55
CA GLY A 345 9.86 -7.20 11.14
C GLY A 345 10.69 -6.58 10.02
N SER A 346 11.17 -7.41 9.09
CA SER A 346 11.81 -6.95 7.86
C SER A 346 10.77 -6.50 6.83
N ALA A 347 11.21 -5.75 5.82
CA ALA A 347 10.36 -5.43 4.69
C ALA A 347 10.16 -6.68 3.82
N ARG A 348 8.90 -6.90 3.42
CA ARG A 348 8.51 -7.85 2.38
C ARG A 348 8.78 -7.28 1.00
N GLU A 349 8.40 -6.01 0.81
CA GLU A 349 8.52 -5.30 -0.47
C GLU A 349 9.02 -3.87 -0.22
N ALA A 350 9.92 -3.40 -1.10
CA ALA A 350 10.25 -2.00 -1.28
C ALA A 350 9.55 -1.54 -2.57
N LEU A 351 8.71 -0.51 -2.46
CA LEU A 351 7.85 -0.03 -3.53
C LEU A 351 8.34 1.34 -4.02
N PHE A 352 8.11 1.60 -5.30
CA PHE A 352 8.61 2.74 -6.06
C PHE A 352 7.43 3.44 -6.76
N GLY A 353 7.66 4.61 -7.33
CA GLY A 353 6.70 5.26 -8.23
C GLY A 353 5.38 5.65 -7.57
N ALA A 354 5.41 6.03 -6.29
CA ALA A 354 4.21 6.36 -5.50
C ALA A 354 3.10 5.29 -5.57
N GLN A 355 3.47 4.00 -5.66
CA GLN A 355 2.53 2.88 -5.80
C GLN A 355 1.48 2.78 -4.66
N LEU A 356 1.75 3.37 -3.50
CA LEU A 356 0.82 3.46 -2.37
C LEU A 356 0.25 4.88 -2.17
N GLY A 357 0.20 5.69 -3.23
CA GLY A 357 -0.32 7.06 -3.20
C GLY A 357 0.78 8.11 -3.08
N GLN A 358 0.53 9.31 -3.60
CA GLN A 358 1.47 10.43 -3.58
C GLN A 358 1.36 11.22 -2.27
N GLY A 359 2.49 11.73 -1.79
CA GLY A 359 2.50 12.69 -0.69
C GLY A 359 2.39 14.14 -1.16
N LEU A 360 2.59 15.05 -0.21
CA LEU A 360 2.61 16.49 -0.43
C LEU A 360 3.75 17.13 0.35
N GLY A 361 4.09 18.36 -0.04
CA GLY A 361 5.06 19.17 0.67
C GLY A 361 6.51 18.77 0.33
N PRO A 362 7.44 18.82 1.31
CA PRO A 362 8.85 18.58 1.03
C PRO A 362 9.15 17.09 0.82
N ILE A 363 10.02 16.79 -0.14
CA ILE A 363 10.69 15.49 -0.28
C ILE A 363 12.01 15.61 0.48
N HIS A 364 12.09 15.02 1.67
CA HIS A 364 13.23 15.20 2.57
C HIS A 364 14.46 14.39 2.15
N LEU A 365 14.25 13.14 1.74
CA LEU A 365 15.33 12.18 1.50
C LEU A 365 15.32 11.64 0.08
N SER A 366 16.50 11.41 -0.50
CA SER A 366 16.72 10.69 -1.76
C SER A 366 18.01 9.86 -1.67
N GLU A 367 18.21 8.87 -2.55
CA GLU A 367 19.42 8.03 -2.60
C GLU A 367 19.74 7.37 -1.24
N VAL A 368 18.73 6.84 -0.56
CA VAL A 368 18.88 6.27 0.79
C VAL A 368 19.55 4.90 0.75
N ARG A 369 20.83 4.86 1.17
CA ARG A 369 21.71 3.67 1.08
C ARG A 369 22.06 3.10 2.45
N CYS A 370 21.11 2.44 3.09
CA CYS A 370 21.33 1.78 4.37
C CYS A 370 22.22 0.53 4.24
N ARG A 371 23.05 0.28 5.26
CA ARG A 371 23.83 -0.96 5.44
C ARG A 371 22.99 -2.10 6.04
N GLY A 372 21.92 -1.76 6.75
CA GLY A 372 20.98 -2.67 7.41
C GLY A 372 21.23 -2.85 8.92
N SER A 373 22.24 -2.19 9.48
CA SER A 373 22.56 -2.19 10.92
C SER A 373 22.10 -0.94 11.67
N GLU A 374 21.66 0.07 10.92
CA GLU A 374 21.11 1.33 11.42
C GLU A 374 19.85 1.10 12.27
N ARG A 375 19.57 2.03 13.19
CA ARG A 375 18.37 1.96 14.04
C ARG A 375 17.23 2.78 13.48
N THR A 376 17.55 3.91 12.86
CA THR A 376 16.58 4.80 12.23
C THR A 376 16.94 5.07 10.79
N LEU A 377 15.95 5.41 9.96
CA LEU A 377 16.18 5.73 8.56
C LEU A 377 17.10 6.94 8.38
N SER A 378 17.05 7.90 9.30
CA SER A 378 17.89 9.11 9.29
C SER A 378 19.37 8.83 9.57
N ASP A 379 19.72 7.65 10.07
CA ASP A 379 21.12 7.26 10.29
C ASP A 379 21.78 6.74 9.00
N CYS A 380 20.99 6.46 7.96
CA CYS A 380 21.50 5.97 6.68
C CYS A 380 22.09 7.12 5.86
N PRO A 381 23.17 6.87 5.09
CA PRO A 381 23.63 7.81 4.07
C PRO A 381 22.51 8.12 3.07
N SER A 382 22.22 9.41 2.87
CA SER A 382 21.17 9.92 1.97
C SER A 382 21.53 11.30 1.43
N LEU A 383 20.89 11.68 0.32
CA LEU A 383 20.89 13.03 -0.24
C LEU A 383 19.59 13.76 0.14
N GLU A 384 19.62 15.09 0.02
CA GLU A 384 18.42 15.92 0.17
C GLU A 384 17.54 15.79 -1.07
N GLY A 385 16.23 15.58 -0.90
CA GLY A 385 15.32 15.27 -2.01
C GLY A 385 15.16 16.40 -3.03
N SER A 386 15.28 17.65 -2.61
CA SER A 386 15.16 18.84 -3.46
C SER A 386 16.28 18.97 -4.51
N GLN A 387 17.46 18.38 -4.26
CA GLN A 387 18.65 18.55 -5.09
C GLN A 387 18.71 17.61 -6.30
N ASN A 388 17.80 16.62 -6.38
CA ASN A 388 17.86 15.52 -7.36
C ASN A 388 16.69 15.48 -8.37
N GLY A 389 15.85 16.52 -8.41
CA GLY A 389 14.72 16.60 -9.34
C GLY A 389 13.59 15.57 -9.10
N CYS A 390 13.56 14.94 -7.92
CA CYS A 390 12.48 14.03 -7.52
C CYS A 390 11.14 14.80 -7.45
N LYS A 391 10.07 14.12 -7.85
CA LYS A 391 8.68 14.59 -7.69
C LYS A 391 7.91 13.61 -6.80
N HIS A 392 6.70 13.96 -6.39
CA HIS A 392 5.86 13.06 -5.60
C HIS A 392 5.44 11.78 -6.34
N GLU A 393 5.53 11.75 -7.68
CA GLU A 393 5.44 10.52 -8.47
C GLU A 393 6.54 9.51 -8.10
N ASN A 394 7.63 9.95 -7.48
CA ASN A 394 8.76 9.13 -7.03
C ASN A 394 8.70 8.82 -5.54
N ASP A 395 7.58 9.03 -4.86
CA ASP A 395 7.51 8.74 -3.42
C ASP A 395 7.66 7.23 -3.16
N ALA A 396 8.59 6.90 -2.26
CA ALA A 396 8.91 5.55 -1.85
C ALA A 396 7.88 4.99 -0.87
N ALA A 397 7.63 3.69 -0.96
CA ALA A 397 6.72 2.99 -0.08
C ALA A 397 7.30 1.65 0.38
N VAL A 398 6.70 1.06 1.41
CA VAL A 398 7.13 -0.21 1.99
C VAL A 398 5.93 -1.09 2.33
N ARG A 399 6.11 -2.41 2.26
CA ARG A 399 5.26 -3.40 2.93
C ARG A 399 6.08 -4.22 3.90
N CYS A 400 5.75 -4.16 5.18
CA CYS A 400 6.44 -4.86 6.25
C CYS A 400 5.88 -6.26 6.46
N ASN A 401 6.73 -7.17 6.93
CA ASN A 401 6.27 -8.40 7.55
C ASN A 401 5.65 -8.07 8.92
N ILE A 402 4.47 -8.62 9.19
CA ILE A 402 3.72 -8.43 10.43
C ILE A 402 3.45 -9.81 11.04
N PRO A 403 3.53 -9.94 12.38
CA PRO A 403 3.27 -11.21 13.02
C PRO A 403 1.83 -11.64 12.82
N ASP A 404 1.63 -12.93 12.55
CA ASP A 404 0.29 -13.50 12.52
C ASP A 404 -0.30 -13.49 13.93
N MET A 405 -1.25 -12.58 14.16
CA MET A 405 -1.96 -12.42 15.43
C MET A 405 -3.14 -13.40 15.57
N GLY A 406 -3.49 -14.13 14.50
CA GLY A 406 -4.57 -15.10 14.47
C GLY A 406 -5.99 -14.52 14.52
N PHE A 407 -6.16 -13.22 14.26
CA PHE A 407 -7.48 -12.56 14.24
C PHE A 407 -8.25 -12.76 12.93
N LYS A 408 -7.56 -13.06 11.83
CA LYS A 408 -8.17 -13.19 10.50
C LYS A 408 -9.29 -14.24 10.45
N ASN A 409 -9.17 -15.32 11.21
CA ASN A 409 -10.15 -16.41 11.25
C ASN A 409 -11.33 -16.16 12.19
N GLN A 410 -11.39 -14.99 12.86
CA GLN A 410 -12.45 -14.63 13.80
C GLN A 410 -13.51 -13.72 13.19
N VAL A 411 -13.37 -13.36 11.91
CA VAL A 411 -14.32 -12.56 11.14
C VAL A 411 -14.49 -13.17 9.75
N ARG A 412 -15.69 -13.04 9.18
CA ARG A 412 -15.98 -13.43 7.79
C ARG A 412 -17.11 -12.59 7.21
N LEU A 413 -17.18 -12.55 5.87
CA LEU A 413 -18.30 -11.98 5.13
C LEU A 413 -19.23 -13.09 4.66
N ALA A 414 -20.53 -12.87 4.76
CA ALA A 414 -21.56 -13.81 4.32
C ALA A 414 -22.64 -13.12 3.49
N GLY A 415 -23.21 -13.86 2.52
CA GLY A 415 -24.36 -13.43 1.72
C GLY A 415 -24.10 -12.40 0.62
N GLY A 416 -22.87 -11.88 0.51
CA GLY A 416 -22.48 -10.94 -0.55
C GLY A 416 -22.47 -11.55 -1.95
N ARG A 417 -22.54 -10.69 -2.98
CA ARG A 417 -22.49 -11.14 -4.39
C ARG A 417 -21.08 -11.54 -4.82
N ASN A 418 -20.08 -11.06 -4.11
CA ASN A 418 -18.67 -11.35 -4.33
C ASN A 418 -17.94 -11.49 -2.98
N PRO A 419 -16.69 -11.99 -2.94
CA PRO A 419 -15.95 -12.19 -1.70
C PRO A 419 -15.55 -10.92 -0.93
N GLN A 420 -15.71 -9.74 -1.53
CA GLN A 420 -15.33 -8.45 -0.96
C GLN A 420 -16.49 -7.73 -0.27
N GLU A 421 -17.71 -8.27 -0.33
CA GLU A 421 -18.87 -7.68 0.32
C GLU A 421 -19.69 -8.71 1.10
N GLY A 422 -20.47 -8.25 2.05
CA GLY A 422 -21.43 -9.09 2.77
C GLY A 422 -21.69 -8.63 4.20
N VAL A 423 -22.50 -9.42 4.89
CA VAL A 423 -22.76 -9.28 6.31
C VAL A 423 -21.50 -9.62 7.09
N VAL A 424 -21.12 -8.77 8.05
CA VAL A 424 -19.99 -9.00 8.93
C VAL A 424 -20.41 -9.97 10.03
N GLU A 425 -19.87 -11.18 9.97
CA GLU A 425 -20.01 -12.19 11.02
C GLU A 425 -18.72 -12.31 11.82
N VAL A 426 -18.83 -12.31 13.14
CA VAL A 426 -17.70 -12.43 14.07
C VAL A 426 -17.85 -13.66 14.96
N GLN A 427 -16.73 -14.26 15.31
CA GLN A 427 -16.67 -15.34 16.28
C GLN A 427 -16.42 -14.75 17.67
N VAL A 428 -17.36 -14.99 18.60
CA VAL A 428 -17.28 -14.53 19.99
C VAL A 428 -17.44 -15.72 20.93
N GLU A 429 -16.75 -15.68 22.06
CA GLU A 429 -16.88 -16.68 23.11
C GLU A 429 -18.01 -16.28 24.06
N VAL A 430 -19.05 -17.12 24.15
CA VAL A 430 -20.19 -16.93 25.06
C VAL A 430 -20.29 -18.16 25.94
N ASN A 431 -20.16 -17.98 27.26
CA ASN A 431 -20.16 -19.07 28.25
C ASN A 431 -19.13 -20.18 27.96
N GLY A 432 -17.94 -19.82 27.47
CA GLY A 432 -16.88 -20.78 27.14
C GLY A 432 -17.04 -21.51 25.81
N VAL A 433 -18.10 -21.20 25.04
CA VAL A 433 -18.36 -21.79 23.72
C VAL A 433 -18.20 -20.72 22.65
N ARG A 434 -17.41 -21.02 21.62
CA ARG A 434 -17.23 -20.15 20.46
C ARG A 434 -18.45 -20.26 19.56
N ARG A 435 -19.12 -19.13 19.32
CA ARG A 435 -20.26 -19.02 18.41
C ARG A 435 -20.03 -17.92 17.38
N TRP A 436 -20.55 -18.15 16.18
CA TRP A 436 -20.64 -17.14 15.14
C TRP A 436 -21.92 -16.32 15.33
N GLY A 437 -21.86 -15.05 14.99
CA GLY A 437 -23.02 -14.19 14.95
C GLY A 437 -22.74 -12.88 14.22
N ALA A 438 -23.79 -12.11 14.01
CA ALA A 438 -23.71 -10.81 13.34
C ALA A 438 -23.25 -9.69 14.27
N VAL A 439 -22.75 -8.61 13.68
CA VAL A 439 -22.49 -7.34 14.37
C VAL A 439 -23.71 -6.42 14.20
N CYS A 440 -24.09 -5.68 15.25
CA CYS A 440 -25.19 -4.71 15.18
C CYS A 440 -24.81 -3.54 14.26
N SER A 441 -25.76 -3.06 13.44
CA SER A 441 -25.52 -1.90 12.57
C SER A 441 -25.71 -0.54 13.24
N ASP A 442 -26.16 -0.48 14.49
CA ASP A 442 -26.29 0.76 15.25
C ASP A 442 -24.92 1.46 15.34
N HIS A 443 -24.85 2.69 14.80
CA HIS A 443 -23.62 3.50 14.69
C HIS A 443 -22.49 2.89 13.86
N TRP A 444 -22.75 1.87 13.03
CA TRP A 444 -21.75 1.31 12.12
C TRP A 444 -21.35 2.32 11.05
N GLY A 445 -20.07 2.73 11.05
CA GLY A 445 -19.51 3.71 10.13
C GLY A 445 -18.37 3.16 9.26
N LEU A 446 -17.78 4.04 8.44
CA LEU A 446 -16.63 3.68 7.61
C LEU A 446 -15.42 3.26 8.45
N THR A 447 -15.19 3.87 9.61
CA THR A 447 -14.05 3.55 10.48
C THR A 447 -14.09 2.09 10.95
N GLU A 448 -15.25 1.60 11.40
CA GLU A 448 -15.42 0.19 11.78
C GLU A 448 -15.28 -0.73 10.57
N ALA A 449 -15.86 -0.33 9.43
CA ALA A 449 -15.75 -1.08 8.18
C ALA A 449 -14.28 -1.21 7.72
N MET A 450 -13.48 -0.15 7.86
CA MET A 450 -12.04 -0.16 7.55
C MET A 450 -11.31 -1.21 8.39
N VAL A 451 -11.59 -1.28 9.69
CA VAL A 451 -11.02 -2.32 10.57
C VAL A 451 -11.45 -3.72 10.12
N ALA A 452 -12.72 -3.90 9.73
CA ALA A 452 -13.23 -5.19 9.26
C ALA A 452 -12.56 -5.65 7.95
N CYS A 453 -12.52 -4.78 6.93
CA CYS A 453 -11.88 -5.07 5.64
C CYS A 453 -10.38 -5.34 5.81
N ARG A 454 -9.72 -4.56 6.67
CA ARG A 454 -8.32 -4.77 7.02
C ARG A 454 -8.08 -6.11 7.71
N GLN A 455 -8.87 -6.46 8.73
CA GLN A 455 -8.76 -7.74 9.44
C GLN A 455 -8.93 -8.95 8.50
N LEU A 456 -9.79 -8.82 7.49
CA LEU A 456 -10.00 -9.84 6.46
C LEU A 456 -8.86 -9.89 5.41
N GLY A 457 -8.03 -8.85 5.35
CA GLY A 457 -7.00 -8.68 4.32
C GLY A 457 -7.58 -8.34 2.95
N LEU A 458 -8.70 -7.60 2.91
CA LEU A 458 -9.42 -7.20 1.70
C LEU A 458 -9.24 -5.70 1.37
N GLY A 459 -8.21 -5.08 1.93
CA GLY A 459 -7.89 -3.67 1.69
C GLY A 459 -8.71 -2.70 2.53
N PHE A 460 -9.14 -1.61 1.92
CA PHE A 460 -9.96 -0.55 2.50
C PHE A 460 -11.45 -0.92 2.49
N ALA A 461 -12.24 -0.29 3.34
CA ALA A 461 -13.69 -0.27 3.17
C ALA A 461 -14.06 0.71 2.07
N ASN A 462 -14.86 0.26 1.11
CA ASN A 462 -15.55 1.12 0.14
C ASN A 462 -16.87 1.64 0.72
N HIS A 463 -17.63 0.77 1.38
CA HIS A 463 -18.91 1.12 2.00
C HIS A 463 -19.11 0.47 3.37
N ALA A 464 -19.69 1.23 4.30
CA ALA A 464 -20.27 0.72 5.53
C ALA A 464 -21.80 0.66 5.38
N ILE A 465 -22.35 -0.55 5.49
CA ILE A 465 -23.77 -0.82 5.21
C ILE A 465 -24.47 -1.13 6.51
N LYS A 466 -25.57 -0.41 6.78
CA LYS A 466 -26.37 -0.58 8.00
C LYS A 466 -27.56 -1.53 7.82
N ASP A 467 -28.09 -1.60 6.60
CA ASP A 467 -29.23 -2.43 6.24
C ASP A 467 -28.80 -3.53 5.29
N THR A 468 -28.75 -4.76 5.78
CA THR A 468 -28.24 -5.91 5.03
C THR A 468 -29.31 -6.95 4.72
N TRP A 469 -30.60 -6.57 4.75
CA TRP A 469 -31.72 -7.48 4.57
C TRP A 469 -31.70 -8.26 3.24
N TYR A 470 -31.00 -7.75 2.23
CA TYR A 470 -30.85 -8.37 0.90
C TYR A 470 -29.70 -9.39 0.83
N TRP A 471 -28.83 -9.47 1.84
CA TRP A 471 -27.81 -10.50 1.94
C TRP A 471 -28.27 -11.61 2.87
N GLN A 472 -28.22 -12.84 2.37
CA GLN A 472 -28.52 -14.01 3.18
C GLN A 472 -27.29 -14.39 4.00
N GLY A 473 -27.30 -14.04 5.29
CA GLY A 473 -26.25 -14.46 6.23
C GLY A 473 -26.20 -15.98 6.42
N THR A 474 -25.16 -16.47 7.10
CA THR A 474 -24.99 -17.90 7.33
C THR A 474 -26.08 -18.42 8.27
N PRO A 475 -26.75 -19.55 7.94
CA PRO A 475 -27.68 -20.19 8.86
C PRO A 475 -27.03 -20.44 10.24
N GLY A 476 -27.65 -19.94 11.31
CA GLY A 476 -27.14 -20.05 12.69
C GLY A 476 -26.24 -18.91 13.16
N ALA A 477 -25.84 -17.98 12.27
CA ALA A 477 -25.08 -16.77 12.62
C ALA A 477 -25.92 -15.48 12.52
N THR A 478 -27.24 -15.58 12.39
CA THR A 478 -28.16 -14.44 12.26
C THR A 478 -28.27 -13.61 13.53
N ASN A 479 -28.08 -14.22 14.69
CA ASN A 479 -28.16 -13.54 15.98
C ASN A 479 -27.00 -12.56 16.15
N VAL A 480 -27.32 -11.34 16.57
CA VAL A 480 -26.33 -10.32 16.92
C VAL A 480 -25.54 -10.78 18.15
N VAL A 481 -24.21 -10.77 18.06
CA VAL A 481 -23.29 -11.18 19.16
C VAL A 481 -22.32 -10.07 19.57
N MET A 482 -22.33 -8.94 18.85
CA MET A 482 -21.48 -7.79 19.09
C MET A 482 -22.26 -6.51 18.75
N SER A 483 -22.20 -5.49 19.61
CA SER A 483 -22.92 -4.23 19.44
C SER A 483 -22.17 -3.04 20.00
N GLY A 484 -22.51 -1.83 19.53
CA GLY A 484 -21.87 -0.59 19.97
C GLY A 484 -20.38 -0.55 19.64
N VAL A 485 -19.99 -1.16 18.51
CA VAL A 485 -18.61 -1.18 18.06
C VAL A 485 -18.23 0.24 17.66
N ARG A 486 -17.19 0.79 18.29
CA ARG A 486 -16.59 2.06 17.94
C ARG A 486 -15.09 1.88 17.85
N CYS A 487 -14.57 2.09 16.66
CA CYS A 487 -13.15 1.97 16.37
C CYS A 487 -12.52 3.36 16.26
N SER A 488 -11.25 3.49 16.66
CA SER A 488 -10.42 4.65 16.33
C SER A 488 -9.93 4.59 14.88
N GLY A 489 -9.90 3.39 14.29
CA GLY A 489 -9.41 3.13 12.94
C GLY A 489 -7.99 2.54 12.91
N THR A 490 -7.28 2.46 14.03
CA THR A 490 -5.93 1.88 14.13
C THR A 490 -5.91 0.42 14.61
N GLU A 491 -7.05 -0.11 15.05
CA GLU A 491 -7.17 -1.46 15.58
C GLU A 491 -6.85 -2.54 14.53
N LEU A 492 -6.20 -3.63 14.93
CA LEU A 492 -5.88 -4.74 14.02
C LEU A 492 -7.09 -5.65 13.76
N ALA A 493 -8.10 -5.59 14.63
CA ALA A 493 -9.27 -6.45 14.60
C ALA A 493 -10.46 -5.78 15.29
N LEU A 494 -11.68 -6.07 14.83
CA LEU A 494 -12.92 -5.55 15.43
C LEU A 494 -13.04 -5.89 16.92
N GLN A 495 -12.46 -7.01 17.35
CA GLN A 495 -12.45 -7.45 18.74
C GLN A 495 -11.67 -6.50 19.68
N GLN A 496 -10.82 -5.63 19.14
CA GLN A 496 -10.05 -4.65 19.90
C GLN A 496 -10.74 -3.29 20.00
N CYS A 497 -11.74 -3.02 19.16
CA CYS A 497 -12.51 -1.78 19.20
C CYS A 497 -13.33 -1.68 20.50
N GLN A 498 -13.65 -0.45 20.91
CA GLN A 498 -14.53 -0.22 22.03
C GLN A 498 -15.90 -0.82 21.73
N ARG A 499 -16.49 -1.51 22.72
CA ARG A 499 -17.80 -2.16 22.59
C ARG A 499 -18.60 -2.10 23.88
N HIS A 500 -19.91 -2.17 23.76
CA HIS A 500 -20.78 -2.33 24.93
C HIS A 500 -20.68 -3.77 25.49
N GLY A 501 -20.84 -3.90 26.81
CA GLY A 501 -20.82 -5.20 27.51
C GLY A 501 -22.00 -6.09 27.10
N PRO A 502 -23.24 -5.78 27.49
CA PRO A 502 -24.41 -6.49 27.00
C PRO A 502 -24.67 -6.15 25.53
N VAL A 503 -25.06 -7.16 24.74
CA VAL A 503 -25.42 -6.98 23.33
C VAL A 503 -26.80 -6.30 23.29
N LEU A 504 -26.82 -5.04 22.88
CA LEU A 504 -28.00 -4.20 22.73
C LEU A 504 -28.05 -3.71 21.28
N CYS A 505 -29.11 -4.04 20.57
CA CYS A 505 -29.30 -3.62 19.18
C CYS A 505 -30.76 -3.21 19.01
N SER A 506 -30.98 -1.94 18.67
CA SER A 506 -32.28 -1.27 18.72
C SER A 506 -33.33 -1.94 17.83
N HIS A 507 -32.88 -2.56 16.73
CA HIS A 507 -33.75 -3.11 15.69
C HIS A 507 -33.85 -4.65 15.65
N GLY A 508 -33.28 -5.36 16.64
CA GLY A 508 -33.41 -6.84 16.72
C GLY A 508 -32.72 -7.62 15.59
N SER A 509 -32.64 -8.94 15.75
CA SER A 509 -31.83 -9.86 14.95
C SER A 509 -32.34 -10.04 13.51
N GLY A 510 -31.45 -9.87 12.51
CA GLY A 510 -31.57 -10.43 11.16
C GLY A 510 -31.77 -9.43 10.00
N ARG A 511 -32.25 -8.21 10.26
CA ARG A 511 -32.40 -7.15 9.23
C ARG A 511 -31.44 -5.97 9.39
N SER A 512 -30.97 -5.72 10.60
CA SER A 512 -30.08 -4.61 10.97
C SER A 512 -28.72 -5.15 11.44
N SER A 513 -28.12 -6.01 10.61
CA SER A 513 -26.76 -6.46 10.79
C SER A 513 -25.81 -5.53 10.04
N ALA A 514 -24.65 -5.27 10.60
CA ALA A 514 -23.61 -4.51 9.91
C ALA A 514 -23.07 -5.28 8.72
N GLY A 515 -22.86 -4.55 7.62
CA GLY A 515 -22.27 -5.05 6.39
C GLY A 515 -21.13 -4.17 5.92
N VAL A 516 -20.29 -4.73 5.06
CA VAL A 516 -19.19 -3.99 4.42
C VAL A 516 -19.08 -4.35 2.96
N SER A 517 -18.52 -3.43 2.19
CA SER A 517 -17.94 -3.68 0.88
C SER A 517 -16.49 -3.19 0.94
N CYS A 518 -15.55 -4.01 0.52
CA CYS A 518 -14.11 -3.75 0.59
C CYS A 518 -13.50 -3.55 -0.80
N THR A 519 -12.36 -2.86 -0.86
CA THR A 519 -11.63 -2.54 -2.09
C THR A 519 -10.13 -2.48 -1.83
N ASP A 520 -9.31 -2.85 -2.81
CA ASP A 520 -7.84 -2.83 -2.69
C ASP A 520 -7.23 -1.42 -2.86
N SER A 521 -8.01 -0.45 -3.34
CA SER A 521 -7.62 0.95 -3.55
C SER A 521 -8.72 1.91 -3.13
N ALA A 522 -8.32 3.09 -2.66
CA ALA A 522 -9.19 4.18 -2.25
C ALA A 522 -8.60 5.53 -2.71
N PRO A 523 -9.44 6.58 -2.90
CA PRO A 523 -8.98 7.95 -3.12
C PRO A 523 -8.28 8.52 -1.88
N ASP A 524 -7.64 9.68 -2.01
CA ASP A 524 -6.98 10.40 -0.92
C ASP A 524 -7.11 11.90 -1.22
N LEU A 525 -8.06 12.58 -0.58
CA LEU A 525 -8.38 13.97 -0.86
C LEU A 525 -7.56 14.90 0.00
N VAL A 526 -6.85 15.82 -0.65
CA VAL A 526 -6.04 16.80 0.07
C VAL A 526 -6.21 18.21 -0.47
N MET A 527 -6.31 19.17 0.44
CA MET A 527 -6.49 20.58 0.12
C MET A 527 -5.17 21.27 -0.21
N ASN A 528 -5.17 22.11 -1.24
CA ASN A 528 -4.09 23.05 -1.52
C ASN A 528 -4.11 24.22 -0.50
N ALA A 529 -3.33 24.07 0.59
CA ALA A 529 -3.24 25.08 1.64
C ALA A 529 -2.65 26.43 1.15
N GLN A 530 -1.72 26.38 0.19
CA GLN A 530 -1.09 27.58 -0.37
C GLN A 530 -2.09 28.43 -1.15
N LEU A 531 -2.92 27.81 -2.00
CA LEU A 531 -3.93 28.52 -2.78
C LEU A 531 -4.92 29.26 -1.87
N VAL A 532 -5.33 28.63 -0.76
CA VAL A 532 -6.23 29.26 0.22
C VAL A 532 -5.59 30.51 0.83
N GLN A 533 -4.29 30.43 1.18
CA GLN A 533 -3.56 31.58 1.72
C GLN A 533 -3.46 32.74 0.72
N GLU A 534 -3.19 32.44 -0.55
CA GLU A 534 -2.95 33.44 -1.60
C GLU A 534 -4.23 34.11 -2.10
N THR A 535 -5.37 33.43 -1.99
CA THR A 535 -6.65 33.88 -2.55
C THR A 535 -7.63 34.41 -1.52
N ALA A 536 -7.24 34.50 -0.25
CA ALA A 536 -8.12 34.97 0.81
C ALA A 536 -8.30 36.49 0.81
N TYR A 537 -9.55 36.96 0.83
CA TYR A 537 -9.88 38.38 0.95
C TYR A 537 -11.25 38.61 1.59
N LEU A 538 -11.52 39.87 1.98
CA LEU A 538 -12.82 40.30 2.49
C LEU A 538 -13.65 40.95 1.40
N GLU A 539 -14.95 40.64 1.39
CA GLU A 539 -15.94 41.30 0.57
C GLU A 539 -17.14 41.71 1.43
N ASP A 540 -17.55 42.98 1.36
CA ASP A 540 -18.83 43.44 1.88
C ASP A 540 -19.86 43.39 0.74
N ARG A 541 -20.72 42.37 0.74
CA ARG A 541 -21.68 42.10 -0.36
C ARG A 541 -23.11 42.49 0.05
N PRO A 542 -23.85 43.26 -0.77
CA PRO A 542 -25.20 43.70 -0.43
C PRO A 542 -26.18 42.52 -0.40
N LEU A 543 -27.14 42.58 0.52
CA LEU A 543 -28.17 41.53 0.66
C LEU A 543 -28.97 41.32 -0.64
N SER A 544 -29.20 42.36 -1.43
CA SER A 544 -29.86 42.25 -2.75
C SER A 544 -29.22 41.22 -3.69
N GLN A 545 -27.95 40.84 -3.47
CA GLN A 545 -27.20 39.88 -4.28
C GLN A 545 -26.99 38.52 -3.60
N LEU A 546 -27.58 38.29 -2.42
CA LEU A 546 -27.31 37.12 -1.58
C LEU A 546 -28.54 36.23 -1.34
N TYR A 547 -29.65 36.46 -2.03
CA TYR A 547 -30.88 35.65 -1.88
C TYR A 547 -30.61 34.15 -2.05
N CYS A 548 -29.88 33.80 -3.10
CA CYS A 548 -29.50 32.42 -3.37
C CYS A 548 -28.62 31.80 -2.29
N ALA A 549 -27.62 32.56 -1.82
CA ALA A 549 -26.75 32.09 -0.75
C ALA A 549 -27.49 31.96 0.60
N HIS A 550 -28.56 32.73 0.82
CA HIS A 550 -29.41 32.61 1.99
C HIS A 550 -30.31 31.37 1.93
N GLU A 551 -30.93 31.10 0.77
CA GLU A 551 -31.71 29.87 0.53
C GLU A 551 -30.86 28.60 0.71
N GLU A 552 -29.57 28.68 0.39
CA GLU A 552 -28.59 27.60 0.57
C GLU A 552 -27.96 27.53 1.96
N ASN A 553 -28.40 28.34 2.92
CA ASN A 553 -27.85 28.42 4.27
C ASN A 553 -26.34 28.78 4.33
N CYS A 554 -25.82 29.48 3.33
CA CYS A 554 -24.40 29.86 3.24
C CYS A 554 -24.05 31.14 4.02
N LEU A 555 -25.04 31.74 4.71
CA LEU A 555 -24.87 32.93 5.54
C LEU A 555 -25.00 32.57 7.03
N SER A 556 -24.45 33.40 7.90
CA SER A 556 -24.62 33.20 9.35
C SER A 556 -26.10 33.38 9.74
N ARG A 557 -26.50 32.79 10.87
CA ARG A 557 -27.89 32.88 11.38
C ARG A 557 -28.39 34.31 11.59
N SER A 558 -27.54 35.32 11.76
CA SER A 558 -28.01 36.70 11.90
C SER A 558 -28.66 37.23 10.61
N ALA A 559 -28.35 36.64 9.44
CA ALA A 559 -28.95 37.00 8.16
C ALA A 559 -30.47 36.71 8.10
N ASP A 560 -30.98 35.75 8.87
CA ASP A 560 -32.40 35.39 8.95
C ASP A 560 -33.27 36.51 9.53
N HIS A 561 -32.65 37.44 10.27
CA HIS A 561 -33.32 38.53 10.97
C HIS A 561 -33.02 39.90 10.38
N MET A 562 -32.33 39.97 9.24
CA MET A 562 -32.03 41.23 8.55
C MET A 562 -33.21 41.72 7.71
N ASP A 563 -33.25 43.03 7.43
CA ASP A 563 -34.27 43.65 6.59
C ASP A 563 -33.88 43.60 5.11
N TRP A 564 -34.22 42.50 4.43
CA TRP A 564 -33.89 42.28 3.02
C TRP A 564 -34.70 43.22 2.09
N PRO A 565 -34.08 43.86 1.07
CA PRO A 565 -32.72 43.65 0.53
C PRO A 565 -31.66 44.63 1.07
N TYR A 566 -31.92 45.34 2.17
CA TYR A 566 -31.09 46.46 2.64
C TYR A 566 -29.99 46.01 3.60
N GLY A 567 -28.76 46.46 3.35
CA GLY A 567 -27.60 46.13 4.17
C GLY A 567 -26.60 45.24 3.45
N TYR A 568 -25.60 44.78 4.20
CA TYR A 568 -24.45 44.06 3.68
C TYR A 568 -24.07 42.90 4.61
N ARG A 569 -23.46 41.86 4.03
CA ARG A 569 -22.76 40.82 4.77
C ARG A 569 -21.27 40.93 4.49
N ARG A 570 -20.46 40.71 5.52
CA ARG A 570 -19.01 40.64 5.40
C ARG A 570 -18.56 39.20 5.24
N LEU A 571 -17.96 38.90 4.10
CA LEU A 571 -17.62 37.55 3.68
C LEU A 571 -16.10 37.40 3.60
N LEU A 572 -15.55 36.42 4.33
CA LEU A 572 -14.18 35.95 4.15
C LEU A 572 -14.15 34.93 3.02
N ARG A 573 -13.73 35.35 1.83
CA ARG A 573 -13.63 34.51 0.63
C ARG A 573 -12.24 33.91 0.49
N PHE A 574 -12.17 32.76 -0.19
CA PHE A 574 -10.93 32.05 -0.52
C PHE A 574 -11.22 30.99 -1.60
N SER A 575 -10.23 30.54 -2.35
CA SER A 575 -10.38 29.40 -3.28
C SER A 575 -10.03 28.10 -2.58
N SER A 576 -10.80 27.04 -2.81
CA SER A 576 -10.44 25.68 -2.38
C SER A 576 -10.15 24.80 -3.58
N GLN A 577 -8.95 24.22 -3.60
CA GLN A 577 -8.54 23.21 -4.58
C GLN A 577 -8.26 21.90 -3.87
N ILE A 578 -8.91 20.83 -4.30
CA ILE A 578 -8.87 19.52 -3.67
C ILE A 578 -8.27 18.52 -4.66
N TYR A 579 -7.09 18.01 -4.34
CA TYR A 579 -6.41 16.97 -5.10
C TYR A 579 -6.94 15.59 -4.73
N ASN A 580 -6.96 14.66 -5.69
CA ASN A 580 -7.02 13.23 -5.39
C ASN A 580 -5.64 12.59 -5.58
N LEU A 581 -4.93 12.33 -4.49
CA LEU A 581 -3.59 11.74 -4.46
C LEU A 581 -3.57 10.24 -4.16
N GLY A 582 -4.76 9.63 -4.12
CA GLY A 582 -4.97 8.24 -3.78
C GLY A 582 -4.70 7.29 -4.94
N ARG A 583 -5.35 6.13 -4.90
CA ARG A 583 -5.18 5.05 -5.90
C ARG A 583 -6.47 4.68 -6.63
N ALA A 584 -7.55 5.38 -6.33
CA ALA A 584 -8.83 5.22 -6.99
C ALA A 584 -9.49 6.59 -7.16
N ASP A 585 -10.39 6.69 -8.14
CA ASP A 585 -11.15 7.90 -8.35
C ASP A 585 -12.06 8.15 -7.14
N PHE A 586 -12.14 9.40 -6.68
CA PHE A 586 -13.12 9.79 -5.67
C PHE A 586 -14.49 9.88 -6.33
N ARG A 587 -15.50 9.23 -5.73
CA ARG A 587 -16.85 9.15 -6.27
C ARG A 587 -17.87 9.47 -5.19
N PRO A 588 -18.97 10.17 -5.52
CA PRO A 588 -20.05 10.37 -4.57
C PRO A 588 -20.65 9.03 -4.14
N LYS A 589 -21.01 8.93 -2.86
CA LYS A 589 -21.56 7.72 -2.24
C LYS A 589 -22.83 7.22 -2.93
N THR A 590 -23.65 8.14 -3.42
CA THR A 590 -24.95 7.84 -4.00
C THR A 590 -25.01 8.23 -5.47
N GLY A 591 -25.79 7.47 -6.24
CA GLY A 591 -26.02 7.75 -7.65
C GLY A 591 -26.97 8.93 -7.89
N ARG A 592 -27.12 9.26 -9.18
CA ARG A 592 -27.89 10.41 -9.70
C ARG A 592 -29.29 10.63 -9.13
N HIS A 593 -29.96 9.55 -8.69
CA HIS A 593 -31.31 9.60 -8.13
C HIS A 593 -31.42 10.40 -6.81
N SER A 594 -30.30 10.60 -6.12
CA SER A 594 -30.22 11.32 -4.85
C SER A 594 -29.64 12.72 -4.99
N TRP A 595 -29.15 13.08 -6.17
CA TRP A 595 -28.50 14.36 -6.38
C TRP A 595 -29.57 15.46 -6.43
N ILE A 596 -29.31 16.56 -5.72
CA ILE A 596 -30.26 17.65 -5.57
C ILE A 596 -29.89 18.74 -6.57
N TRP A 597 -30.84 19.13 -7.43
CA TRP A 597 -30.63 20.27 -8.33
C TRP A 597 -30.67 21.56 -7.53
N HIS A 598 -29.63 22.39 -7.67
CA HIS A 598 -29.62 23.69 -7.05
C HIS A 598 -29.91 24.80 -8.07
N GLN A 599 -31.04 25.50 -7.87
CA GLN A 599 -31.54 26.47 -8.85
C GLN A 599 -30.60 27.66 -9.03
N CYS A 600 -29.94 28.09 -7.96
CA CYS A 600 -29.03 29.22 -7.95
C CYS A 600 -27.73 28.94 -8.69
N HIS A 601 -27.27 27.69 -8.68
CA HIS A 601 -26.00 27.29 -9.26
C HIS A 601 -26.15 26.53 -10.60
N ARG A 602 -27.38 26.18 -10.96
CA ARG A 602 -27.75 25.56 -12.24
C ARG A 602 -27.00 24.25 -12.52
N HIS A 603 -26.78 23.44 -11.48
CA HIS A 603 -26.28 22.07 -11.59
C HIS A 603 -26.69 21.24 -10.36
N TYR A 604 -26.32 19.96 -10.35
CA TYR A 604 -26.67 19.00 -9.31
C TYR A 604 -25.58 18.86 -8.25
N HIS A 605 -25.96 18.91 -6.96
CA HIS A 605 -25.10 18.58 -5.84
C HIS A 605 -25.18 17.08 -5.55
N SER A 606 -24.03 16.39 -5.54
CA SER A 606 -23.95 14.93 -5.30
C SER A 606 -23.66 14.55 -3.84
N ILE A 607 -23.17 15.49 -3.04
CA ILE A 607 -22.88 15.42 -1.60
C ILE A 607 -23.37 16.72 -0.96
N GLU A 608 -24.18 16.60 0.09
CA GLU A 608 -24.82 17.76 0.74
C GLU A 608 -23.81 18.63 1.50
N VAL A 609 -22.81 18.04 2.16
CA VAL A 609 -21.73 18.77 2.84
C VAL A 609 -20.38 18.14 2.50
N PHE A 610 -19.72 18.69 1.49
CA PHE A 610 -18.41 18.17 1.06
C PHE A 610 -17.26 18.79 1.85
N THR A 611 -17.38 20.08 2.20
CA THR A 611 -16.38 20.76 3.02
C THR A 611 -17.02 21.63 4.09
N HIS A 612 -16.46 21.60 5.30
CA HIS A 612 -16.77 22.53 6.39
C HIS A 612 -15.71 23.62 6.47
N TYR A 613 -16.17 24.86 6.63
CA TYR A 613 -15.33 26.04 6.81
C TYR A 613 -15.56 26.62 8.19
N ASP A 614 -14.54 26.59 9.03
CA ASP A 614 -14.65 27.05 10.41
C ASP A 614 -13.68 28.20 10.66
N LEU A 615 -14.17 29.22 11.37
CA LEU A 615 -13.31 30.21 12.03
C LEU A 615 -13.36 29.95 13.53
N LEU A 616 -12.23 29.56 14.10
CA LEU A 616 -12.08 29.14 15.47
C LEU A 616 -11.33 30.19 16.30
N THR A 617 -11.62 30.28 17.59
CA THR A 617 -10.72 30.93 18.55
C THR A 617 -9.41 30.14 18.66
N LEU A 618 -8.36 30.76 19.23
CA LEU A 618 -7.11 30.07 19.57
C LEU A 618 -7.32 28.89 20.55
N ASN A 619 -8.43 28.87 21.28
CA ASN A 619 -8.79 27.78 22.19
C ASN A 619 -9.56 26.64 21.48
N GLY A 620 -9.81 26.75 20.17
CA GLY A 620 -10.53 25.75 19.36
C GLY A 620 -12.06 25.90 19.32
N SER A 621 -12.64 26.88 20.03
CA SER A 621 -14.08 27.15 19.97
C SER A 621 -14.49 27.75 18.63
N LYS A 622 -15.54 27.24 17.99
CA LYS A 622 -16.12 27.82 16.75
C LYS A 622 -16.72 29.21 17.01
N VAL A 623 -16.37 30.18 16.19
CA VAL A 623 -16.84 31.58 16.24
C VAL A 623 -17.72 31.90 15.04
N ALA A 624 -17.33 31.42 13.87
CA ALA A 624 -18.13 31.45 12.66
C ALA A 624 -18.02 30.11 11.95
N GLU A 625 -19.10 29.75 11.26
CA GLU A 625 -19.19 28.54 10.46
C GLU A 625 -19.70 28.93 9.08
N GLY A 626 -19.05 28.38 8.08
CA GLY A 626 -19.50 28.31 6.71
C GLY A 626 -19.43 26.87 6.25
N HIS A 627 -20.04 26.59 5.12
CA HIS A 627 -19.93 25.28 4.52
C HIS A 627 -20.07 25.41 3.02
N LYS A 628 -19.67 24.33 2.34
CA LYS A 628 -19.88 24.17 0.93
C LYS A 628 -20.37 22.76 0.68
N ALA A 629 -21.59 22.66 0.16
CA ALA A 629 -22.06 21.46 -0.49
C ALA A 629 -21.10 21.09 -1.63
N SER A 630 -21.00 19.82 -2.04
CA SER A 630 -20.32 19.55 -3.31
C SER A 630 -21.17 20.21 -4.39
N PHE A 631 -20.76 21.40 -4.85
CA PHE A 631 -21.32 22.05 -6.01
C PHE A 631 -21.30 21.01 -7.15
N CYS A 632 -20.13 20.46 -7.45
CA CYS A 632 -19.87 19.64 -8.61
C CYS A 632 -18.53 18.93 -8.44
N LEU A 633 -18.49 17.60 -8.25
CA LEU A 633 -17.22 16.88 -8.26
C LEU A 633 -16.78 16.66 -9.71
N GLU A 634 -15.79 17.41 -10.17
CA GLU A 634 -15.24 17.29 -11.52
C GLU A 634 -13.72 17.42 -11.60
N ASP A 635 -13.17 17.02 -12.75
CA ASP A 635 -11.75 17.20 -13.04
C ASP A 635 -11.49 18.61 -13.60
N THR A 636 -11.40 19.63 -12.73
CA THR A 636 -11.15 21.01 -13.19
C THR A 636 -9.80 21.13 -13.90
N HIS A 637 -8.77 20.42 -13.44
CA HIS A 637 -7.49 20.31 -14.14
C HIS A 637 -6.78 19.00 -13.75
N CYS A 638 -5.94 18.51 -14.66
CA CYS A 638 -5.11 17.33 -14.47
C CYS A 638 -3.68 17.64 -14.95
N PRO A 639 -2.65 17.02 -14.38
CA PRO A 639 -1.28 17.14 -14.87
C PRO A 639 -1.16 16.79 -16.37
N PRO A 640 -0.15 17.33 -17.08
CA PRO A 640 0.10 16.97 -18.47
C PRO A 640 0.25 15.46 -18.65
N GLY A 641 -0.45 14.89 -19.64
CA GLY A 641 -0.48 13.45 -19.90
C GLY A 641 -1.67 12.71 -19.27
N LEU A 642 -2.38 13.33 -18.33
CA LEU A 642 -3.61 12.78 -17.75
C LEU A 642 -4.85 13.48 -18.32
N GLN A 643 -5.86 12.70 -18.72
CA GLN A 643 -7.10 13.22 -19.28
C GLN A 643 -8.17 13.39 -18.19
N LYS A 644 -8.92 14.49 -18.28
CA LYS A 644 -10.12 14.74 -17.48
C LYS A 644 -11.21 13.73 -17.84
N ARG A 645 -11.88 13.17 -16.85
CA ARG A 645 -12.94 12.17 -17.01
C ARG A 645 -14.29 12.66 -16.47
N TYR A 646 -14.31 13.34 -15.34
CA TYR A 646 -15.53 13.78 -14.67
C TYR A 646 -15.86 15.23 -15.01
N ALA A 647 -17.14 15.49 -15.25
CA ALA A 647 -17.68 16.81 -15.55
C ALA A 647 -19.15 16.84 -15.17
N CYS A 648 -19.59 17.91 -14.50
CA CYS A 648 -20.98 17.98 -14.01
C CYS A 648 -21.96 18.51 -15.06
N ALA A 649 -21.45 19.18 -16.10
CA ALA A 649 -22.26 19.68 -17.20
C ALA A 649 -23.11 18.54 -17.81
N ASN A 650 -24.33 18.87 -18.22
CA ASN A 650 -25.28 17.93 -18.85
C ASN A 650 -25.61 16.69 -18.00
N PHE A 651 -25.63 16.85 -16.67
CA PHE A 651 -25.87 15.75 -15.74
C PHE A 651 -24.85 14.61 -15.93
N GLY A 652 -23.60 14.99 -16.15
CA GLY A 652 -22.48 14.07 -16.32
C GLY A 652 -22.13 13.31 -15.04
N GLU A 653 -21.26 12.31 -15.20
CA GLU A 653 -20.72 11.57 -14.07
C GLU A 653 -19.84 12.48 -13.22
N GLN A 654 -20.03 12.42 -11.89
CA GLN A 654 -19.28 13.21 -10.93
C GLN A 654 -18.21 12.36 -10.24
N GLY A 655 -17.08 13.00 -9.93
CA GLY A 655 -15.93 12.42 -9.26
C GLY A 655 -14.66 13.24 -9.47
N VAL A 656 -13.57 12.82 -8.82
CA VAL A 656 -12.23 13.39 -9.01
C VAL A 656 -11.27 12.25 -9.36
N THR A 657 -10.71 12.30 -10.56
CA THR A 657 -9.79 11.29 -11.08
C THR A 657 -8.47 11.31 -10.31
N VAL A 658 -7.85 10.14 -10.13
CA VAL A 658 -6.52 10.04 -9.49
C VAL A 658 -5.51 10.95 -10.19
N GLY A 659 -4.84 11.81 -9.43
CA GLY A 659 -3.85 12.77 -9.93
C GLY A 659 -4.45 14.10 -10.41
N CYS A 660 -5.77 14.19 -10.61
CA CYS A 660 -6.46 15.44 -10.93
C CYS A 660 -6.89 16.19 -9.66
N TRP A 661 -7.47 17.37 -9.85
CA TRP A 661 -8.07 18.16 -8.78
C TRP A 661 -9.32 18.91 -9.21
N ASP A 662 -10.18 19.13 -8.22
CA ASP A 662 -11.38 19.97 -8.32
C ASP A 662 -11.07 21.34 -7.71
N THR A 663 -11.43 22.43 -8.38
CA THR A 663 -11.17 23.81 -7.93
C THR A 663 -12.45 24.63 -7.83
N TYR A 664 -12.80 24.95 -6.59
CA TYR A 664 -13.81 25.94 -6.25
C TYR A 664 -13.13 27.30 -6.07
N ARG A 665 -13.34 28.19 -7.04
CA ARG A 665 -12.73 29.52 -7.02
C ARG A 665 -13.42 30.46 -6.03
N HIS A 666 -12.67 31.40 -5.47
CA HIS A 666 -13.15 32.39 -4.50
C HIS A 666 -14.33 33.26 -4.96
N ASP A 667 -14.58 33.40 -6.27
CA ASP A 667 -15.63 34.24 -6.85
C ASP A 667 -17.02 33.57 -6.86
N ILE A 668 -17.10 32.26 -6.65
CA ILE A 668 -18.38 31.56 -6.69
C ILE A 668 -19.17 31.75 -5.38
N ASP A 669 -20.49 31.57 -5.44
CA ASP A 669 -21.35 31.71 -4.26
C ASP A 669 -21.12 30.59 -3.25
N CYS A 670 -21.31 30.87 -1.95
CA CYS A 670 -21.01 29.99 -0.82
C CYS A 670 -19.53 29.63 -0.61
N GLN A 671 -18.61 30.23 -1.37
CA GLN A 671 -17.18 30.03 -1.17
C GLN A 671 -16.60 31.06 -0.17
N TRP A 672 -17.13 31.03 1.05
CA TRP A 672 -16.73 31.95 2.11
C TRP A 672 -17.07 31.44 3.51
N VAL A 673 -16.58 32.14 4.52
CA VAL A 673 -17.17 32.18 5.86
C VAL A 673 -17.80 33.55 6.06
N ASP A 674 -19.05 33.59 6.49
CA ASP A 674 -19.71 34.85 6.86
C ASP A 674 -19.20 35.30 8.23
N ILE A 675 -18.48 36.42 8.25
CA ILE A 675 -17.83 36.96 9.44
C ILE A 675 -18.47 38.27 9.91
N THR A 676 -19.70 38.56 9.48
CA THR A 676 -20.42 39.80 9.83
C THR A 676 -20.52 40.01 11.34
N ASP A 677 -20.73 38.93 12.09
CA ASP A 677 -20.91 38.96 13.55
C ASP A 677 -19.59 38.76 14.32
N VAL A 678 -18.45 38.66 13.61
CA VAL A 678 -17.14 38.38 14.20
C VAL A 678 -16.44 39.70 14.50
N GLY A 679 -15.99 39.88 15.74
CA GLY A 679 -15.16 41.03 16.13
C GLY A 679 -13.72 40.94 15.62
N PRO A 680 -12.95 42.03 15.64
CA PRO A 680 -11.50 41.97 15.40
C PRO A 680 -10.79 41.06 16.39
N GLY A 681 -9.80 40.29 15.93
CA GLY A 681 -9.08 39.34 16.77
C GLY A 681 -8.12 38.44 16.00
N ASN A 682 -7.53 37.49 16.74
CA ASN A 682 -6.73 36.41 16.18
C ASN A 682 -7.51 35.11 16.29
N TYR A 683 -7.56 34.38 15.19
CA TYR A 683 -8.37 33.19 14.98
C TYR A 683 -7.56 32.11 14.27
N ILE A 684 -8.08 30.89 14.28
CA ILE A 684 -7.63 29.79 13.41
C ILE A 684 -8.69 29.59 12.35
N PHE A 685 -8.31 29.76 11.09
CA PHE A 685 -9.17 29.40 9.97
C PHE A 685 -8.92 27.94 9.63
N GLN A 686 -9.98 27.15 9.52
CA GLN A 686 -9.91 25.71 9.30
C GLN A 686 -10.85 25.31 8.17
N VAL A 687 -10.37 24.41 7.32
CA VAL A 687 -11.20 23.74 6.31
C VAL A 687 -11.04 22.24 6.44
N VAL A 688 -12.15 21.51 6.41
CA VAL A 688 -12.16 20.04 6.48
C VAL A 688 -12.90 19.49 5.27
N VAL A 689 -12.23 18.63 4.50
CA VAL A 689 -12.78 17.92 3.34
C VAL A 689 -13.33 16.56 3.76
N ASN A 690 -14.47 16.14 3.19
CA ASN A 690 -15.17 14.90 3.56
C ASN A 690 -15.27 14.71 5.10
N PRO A 691 -15.77 15.71 5.84
CA PRO A 691 -15.66 15.79 7.30
C PRO A 691 -16.45 14.71 8.05
N GLN A 692 -17.42 14.10 7.39
CA GLN A 692 -18.32 13.10 7.97
C GLN A 692 -17.92 11.67 7.60
N PHE A 693 -16.79 11.49 6.90
CA PHE A 693 -16.33 10.19 6.41
C PHE A 693 -17.45 9.49 5.60
N GLU A 694 -18.09 10.23 4.69
CA GLU A 694 -19.19 9.67 3.89
C GLU A 694 -18.68 8.76 2.78
N VAL A 695 -17.57 9.16 2.17
CA VAL A 695 -16.86 8.43 1.12
C VAL A 695 -15.54 7.91 1.69
N ALA A 696 -15.16 6.70 1.30
CA ALA A 696 -13.93 6.07 1.74
C ALA A 696 -12.69 6.72 1.15
N GLU A 697 -11.66 6.89 1.97
CA GLU A 697 -10.35 7.40 1.58
C GLU A 697 -9.24 6.54 2.19
N SER A 698 -8.04 6.63 1.62
CA SER A 698 -6.88 5.89 2.10
C SER A 698 -6.20 6.54 3.31
N ASP A 699 -6.34 7.86 3.45
CA ASP A 699 -5.95 8.65 4.61
C ASP A 699 -7.01 9.73 4.82
N PHE A 700 -7.37 10.00 6.07
CA PHE A 700 -8.29 11.07 6.44
C PHE A 700 -7.60 12.15 7.29
N SER A 701 -6.36 11.91 7.72
CA SER A 701 -5.64 12.80 8.63
C SER A 701 -5.12 14.06 7.94
N ASN A 702 -5.01 14.03 6.61
CA ASN A 702 -4.63 15.11 5.71
C ASN A 702 -5.84 15.88 5.12
N ASN A 703 -7.09 15.45 5.41
CA ASN A 703 -8.31 16.13 4.95
C ASN A 703 -8.54 17.51 5.58
N MET A 704 -7.81 17.82 6.64
CA MET A 704 -7.92 19.09 7.37
C MET A 704 -6.79 20.03 6.97
N MET A 705 -7.13 21.30 6.77
CA MET A 705 -6.19 22.40 6.55
C MET A 705 -6.45 23.49 7.59
N ARG A 706 -5.38 24.10 8.11
CA ARG A 706 -5.43 25.20 9.08
C ARG A 706 -4.55 26.35 8.66
N CYS A 707 -4.99 27.56 8.96
CA CYS A 707 -4.25 28.81 8.82
C CYS A 707 -4.40 29.66 10.07
N HIS A 708 -3.38 30.45 10.41
CA HIS A 708 -3.58 31.56 11.33
C HIS A 708 -4.30 32.70 10.61
N CYS A 709 -5.38 33.18 11.22
CA CYS A 709 -6.21 34.26 10.71
C CYS A 709 -6.14 35.47 11.65
N LYS A 710 -5.62 36.60 11.15
CA LYS A 710 -5.69 37.87 11.86
C LYS A 710 -6.74 38.74 11.19
N TYR A 711 -7.69 39.26 11.95
CA TYR A 711 -8.75 40.13 11.45
C TYR A 711 -8.79 41.42 12.29
N ASP A 712 -8.65 42.58 11.65
CA ASP A 712 -8.61 43.88 12.35
C ASP A 712 -9.93 44.68 12.25
N GLY A 713 -10.96 44.10 11.63
CA GLY A 713 -12.22 44.80 11.34
C GLY A 713 -12.28 45.45 9.96
N HIS A 714 -11.18 45.50 9.22
CA HIS A 714 -11.12 46.08 7.86
C HIS A 714 -10.40 45.17 6.86
N ARG A 715 -9.43 44.39 7.33
CA ARG A 715 -8.59 43.48 6.55
C ARG A 715 -8.43 42.16 7.28
N VAL A 716 -8.15 41.13 6.50
CA VAL A 716 -7.85 39.79 6.99
C VAL A 716 -6.49 39.35 6.46
N TRP A 717 -5.74 38.63 7.28
CA TRP A 717 -4.49 38.00 6.88
C TRP A 717 -4.52 36.53 7.27
N LEU A 718 -4.52 35.66 6.25
CA LEU A 718 -4.24 34.25 6.42
C LEU A 718 -2.75 34.01 6.23
N HIS A 719 -2.13 33.26 7.13
CA HIS A 719 -0.72 32.92 7.05
C HIS A 719 -0.43 31.59 7.75
N ASN A 720 0.70 30.98 7.40
CA ASN A 720 1.10 29.64 7.82
C ASN A 720 -0.01 28.60 7.54
N CYS A 721 -0.60 28.65 6.36
CA CYS A 721 -1.57 27.64 5.96
C CYS A 721 -0.88 26.30 5.71
N HIS A 722 -1.38 25.21 6.32
CA HIS A 722 -0.85 23.86 6.14
C HIS A 722 -1.91 22.79 6.37
N THR A 723 -1.67 21.56 5.90
CA THR A 723 -2.51 20.41 6.27
C THR A 723 -2.27 20.04 7.73
N GLY A 724 -3.29 19.54 8.42
CA GLY A 724 -3.24 19.24 9.86
C GLY A 724 -2.25 18.13 10.23
N ASP A 725 -1.77 17.36 9.25
CA ASP A 725 -0.79 16.30 9.45
C ASP A 725 0.64 16.67 9.03
N SER A 726 0.84 17.89 8.49
CA SER A 726 2.13 18.38 7.99
C SER A 726 3.16 18.59 9.10
N TYR A 727 2.72 19.01 10.29
CA TYR A 727 3.59 19.34 11.41
C TYR A 727 3.36 18.37 12.58
N ARG A 728 4.27 18.41 13.55
CA ARG A 728 4.14 17.62 14.78
C ARG A 728 3.00 18.19 15.65
N ALA A 729 2.18 17.32 16.23
CA ALA A 729 1.02 17.71 17.06
C ALA A 729 1.37 18.69 18.22
N ASN A 730 2.57 18.58 18.80
CA ASN A 730 3.05 19.48 19.86
C ASN A 730 3.81 20.71 19.34
N SER A 731 4.28 20.71 18.09
CA SER A 731 4.95 21.87 17.51
C SER A 731 3.97 22.95 17.08
N GLU A 732 2.72 22.60 16.75
CA GLU A 732 1.66 23.59 16.51
C GLU A 732 1.49 24.49 17.75
N LEU A 733 1.35 23.88 18.93
CA LEU A 733 1.24 24.58 20.22
C LEU A 733 2.54 25.30 20.63
N SER A 734 3.73 24.76 20.32
CA SER A 734 4.99 25.40 20.67
C SER A 734 5.33 26.58 19.77
N LEU A 735 5.05 26.50 18.46
CA LEU A 735 5.13 27.62 17.51
C LEU A 735 4.16 28.74 17.92
N GLU A 736 2.97 28.37 18.40
CA GLU A 736 2.00 29.30 19.00
C GLU A 736 2.54 29.98 20.27
N GLN A 737 3.13 29.23 21.20
CA GLN A 737 3.69 29.76 22.45
C GLN A 737 4.97 30.58 22.26
N GLU A 738 5.88 30.19 21.36
CA GLU A 738 7.10 30.94 21.05
C GLU A 738 6.80 32.28 20.39
N ARG A 739 5.79 32.34 19.50
CA ARG A 739 5.33 33.62 18.92
C ARG A 739 4.66 34.53 19.94
N LEU A 740 3.85 33.98 20.85
CA LEU A 740 3.28 34.75 21.95
C LEU A 740 4.40 35.36 22.80
N ARG A 741 5.48 34.62 23.08
CA ARG A 741 6.67 35.16 23.78
C ARG A 741 7.38 36.28 23.01
N ASN A 742 7.55 36.12 21.70
CA ASN A 742 8.25 37.12 20.88
C ASN A 742 7.45 38.40 20.61
N ASN A 743 6.13 38.38 20.82
CA ASN A 743 5.29 39.59 20.77
C ASN A 743 5.26 40.38 22.12
N PHE A 744 5.93 39.88 23.16
CA PHE A 744 6.07 40.54 24.47
C PHE A 744 7.50 41.05 24.75
N ILE A 745 8.38 41.10 23.74
CA ILE A 745 9.74 41.68 23.82
C ILE A 745 9.83 42.94 22.98
#